data_AF-A0A953L852-F1
#
_entry.id   AF-A0A953L852-F1
#
_cell.length_a   1.000
_cell.length_b   1.000
_cell.length_c   1.000
_cell.angle_alpha   90.00
_cell.angle_beta   90.00
_cell.angle_gamma   90.00
#
_symmetry.space_group_name_H-M   'P 1'
#
loop_
_entity.id
_entity.type
_entity.pdbx_description
1 polymer ?
#
loop_
_entity_poly.entity_id
_entity_poly.type
_entity_poly.pdbx_seq_one_letter_code
_entity_poly.pdbx_strand_id
1 'polypeptide(L)'
;MAERQGERRRIGQPTLEIRGLNVYYGASHALQGVDLTLDSGVVSVVGRNGMGKTTLCNAIMGLVPVSSGSITFAGQQLVGLTPSRIAQLGIGYVPQGRRLWRSLTVDEHLRMVGAGRSGAWTIDRVYSTFPRLAERKTNGGGQLSGGEQQMLAIARALLVNPKLLVMDEPTEGLAPVIVNQVEEILLHIGEEDGIDVLVIEQNIGVATAVAERVGIMVNGRINRVIDSAQLATDRDLQQRLLGVGRHSEDDGRRQATTDTEGEAPQAAVQPSAQKIYLSNPVVPTRWSRPAPRRQIIQSARTVSGTTGQAAARGLPELRPLATPGEQVVIVAGTLDTKGEELRFMRDLIREAGLPVRMADLSTAGRHSGAEIPAHQIAAYHPRGASGVFSSDRGEAVAGMTLAFERWIRRQSGIAGIIAAGGSGGTAMVAPAMRALPVGVPKIIISTIASGDVSRYVGPADITMMHSVADVQGLNSITRQVLANGANALAGMVRARRDTQQQSGRDDRPAVALTMFGVTTACVRQIAAELEGDHDCLVFHATGTGGQSMEKLVESGQLEGVIDVTTTEVCDMLVGGVFPATEDRFGAMIRARMPYIGSVGALDMVNFRAFETVPEAFRSRNLYRHNPEITLMRTTPQENTAMGRWIGERLNRMEAPVRFFLPEGGVSALDAPGQPFHDPAADEALFAALEGTVRQTSTRQLIRLPHHINAPEFSAEIVKAYRTLHGGGRPQRRAKVR
;
A
#
# COMPACT_ATOMS: atom_id res chain seq x y z
N MET A 1 4.84 -19.58 -56.96
CA MET A 1 6.15 -18.98 -57.30
C MET A 1 5.91 -17.56 -57.81
N ALA A 2 6.30 -16.58 -57.00
CA ALA A 2 6.81 -15.25 -57.39
C ALA A 2 6.83 -14.41 -56.10
N GLU A 3 8.04 -14.16 -55.63
CA GLU A 3 8.41 -13.57 -54.36
C GLU A 3 7.94 -12.12 -54.21
N ARG A 4 7.36 -11.78 -53.05
CA ARG A 4 7.26 -10.40 -52.57
C ARG A 4 8.66 -9.94 -52.17
N GLN A 5 9.35 -9.24 -53.06
CA GLN A 5 10.54 -8.47 -52.69
C GLN A 5 10.11 -7.33 -51.78
N GLY A 6 10.51 -7.42 -50.51
CA GLY A 6 10.33 -6.36 -49.53
C GLY A 6 11.08 -5.10 -49.95
N GLU A 7 10.32 -4.01 -50.12
CA GLU A 7 10.86 -2.66 -50.11
C GLU A 7 11.59 -2.44 -48.78
N ARG A 8 12.92 -2.39 -48.85
CA ARG A 8 13.76 -1.85 -47.79
C ARG A 8 13.34 -0.39 -47.55
N ARG A 9 12.57 -0.14 -46.48
CA ARG A 9 12.27 1.21 -45.98
C ARG A 9 13.59 1.98 -45.82
N ARG A 10 13.67 3.14 -46.47
CA ARG A 10 14.78 4.11 -46.30
C ARG A 10 14.88 4.45 -44.81
N ILE A 11 16.11 4.50 -44.28
CA ILE A 11 16.39 4.94 -42.90
C ILE A 11 15.99 6.42 -42.81
N GLY A 12 14.77 6.68 -42.36
CA GLY A 12 14.25 8.01 -42.08
C GLY A 12 14.89 8.59 -40.83
N GLN A 13 14.96 9.91 -40.74
CA GLN A 13 15.39 10.60 -39.54
C GLN A 13 14.43 10.27 -38.37
N PRO A 14 14.92 9.95 -37.16
CA PRO A 14 14.04 9.60 -36.05
C PRO A 14 13.14 10.78 -35.66
N THR A 15 11.86 10.49 -35.36
CA THR A 15 10.93 11.51 -34.88
C THR A 15 11.39 12.11 -33.56
N LEU A 16 11.85 11.30 -32.61
CA LEU A 16 12.42 11.78 -31.35
C LEU A 16 13.75 11.09 -31.08
N GLU A 17 14.78 11.87 -30.80
CA GLU A 17 16.08 11.35 -30.42
C GLU A 17 16.62 12.09 -29.19
N ILE A 18 16.87 11.32 -28.13
CA ILE A 18 17.42 11.74 -26.85
C ILE A 18 18.80 11.11 -26.72
N ARG A 19 19.83 11.93 -26.48
CA ARG A 19 21.22 11.46 -26.33
C ARG A 19 21.86 12.02 -25.07
N GLY A 20 22.40 11.13 -24.23
CA GLY A 20 23.16 11.46 -23.03
C GLY A 20 22.45 12.44 -22.10
N LEU A 21 21.13 12.34 -21.97
CA LEU A 21 20.32 13.34 -21.28
C LEU A 21 20.51 13.28 -19.75
N ASN A 22 20.89 14.41 -19.17
CA ASN A 22 21.08 14.58 -17.73
C ASN A 22 20.18 15.68 -17.16
N VAL A 23 19.45 15.34 -16.10
CA VAL A 23 18.55 16.26 -15.40
C VAL A 23 18.74 16.11 -13.90
N TYR A 24 18.83 17.25 -13.20
CA TYR A 24 18.99 17.30 -11.75
C TYR A 24 17.85 18.09 -11.10
N TYR A 25 17.38 17.61 -9.95
CA TYR A 25 16.53 18.37 -9.02
C TYR A 25 17.35 18.67 -7.76
N GLY A 26 17.89 19.87 -7.66
CA GLY A 26 18.86 20.20 -6.61
C GLY A 26 20.07 19.26 -6.69
N ALA A 27 20.34 18.50 -5.63
CA ALA A 27 21.41 17.51 -5.59
C ALA A 27 21.04 16.13 -6.17
N SER A 28 19.76 15.90 -6.53
CA SER A 28 19.29 14.60 -7.04
C SER A 28 19.49 14.49 -8.55
N HIS A 29 20.26 13.50 -9.00
CA HIS A 29 20.49 13.21 -10.42
C HIS A 29 19.40 12.29 -10.97
N ALA A 30 18.32 12.90 -11.47
CA ALA A 30 17.08 12.20 -11.82
C ALA A 30 17.13 11.48 -13.17
N LEU A 31 17.75 12.08 -14.19
CA LEU A 31 18.08 11.41 -15.47
C LEU A 31 19.59 11.37 -15.61
N GLN A 32 20.17 10.20 -15.86
CA GLN A 32 21.61 9.93 -15.75
C GLN A 32 22.23 9.48 -17.08
N GLY A 33 22.16 10.32 -18.10
CA GLY A 33 22.63 9.97 -19.45
C GLY A 33 21.63 9.06 -20.14
N VAL A 34 20.37 9.50 -20.23
CA VAL A 34 19.33 8.74 -20.94
C VAL A 34 19.56 8.84 -22.44
N ASP A 35 19.54 7.69 -23.11
CA ASP A 35 19.51 7.54 -24.57
C ASP A 35 18.19 6.87 -24.98
N LEU A 36 17.45 7.49 -25.89
CA LEU A 36 16.20 6.95 -26.43
C LEU A 36 16.00 7.43 -27.86
N THR A 37 15.63 6.53 -28.76
CA THR A 37 15.30 6.86 -30.15
C THR A 37 13.92 6.30 -30.47
N LEU A 38 13.05 7.16 -30.98
CA LEU A 38 11.74 6.83 -31.54
C LEU A 38 11.79 7.16 -33.02
N ASP A 39 11.74 6.12 -33.86
CA ASP A 39 11.77 6.27 -35.32
C ASP A 39 10.37 6.64 -35.84
N SER A 40 9.41 5.74 -35.67
CA SER A 40 7.99 5.93 -35.99
C SER A 40 7.11 4.96 -35.20
N GLY A 41 5.84 5.29 -34.98
CA GLY A 41 4.85 4.47 -34.28
C GLY A 41 4.87 4.65 -32.77
N VAL A 42 4.55 3.58 -32.03
CA VAL A 42 4.45 3.61 -30.56
C VAL A 42 5.71 3.03 -29.91
N VAL A 43 6.34 3.80 -29.03
CA VAL A 43 7.41 3.33 -28.14
C VAL A 43 6.97 3.51 -26.70
N SER A 44 7.16 2.45 -25.90
CA SER A 44 6.87 2.49 -24.48
C SER A 44 8.16 2.59 -23.66
N VAL A 45 8.13 3.31 -22.55
CA VAL A 45 9.18 3.25 -21.52
C VAL A 45 8.55 2.82 -20.21
N VAL A 46 9.09 1.74 -19.63
CA VAL A 46 8.59 1.16 -18.40
C VAL A 46 9.62 1.26 -17.29
N GLY A 47 9.16 1.57 -16.09
CA GLY A 47 9.99 1.58 -14.90
C GLY A 47 9.16 1.74 -13.62
N ARG A 48 9.74 1.36 -12.49
CA ARG A 48 9.11 1.56 -11.18
C ARG A 48 8.94 3.06 -10.85
N ASN A 49 8.16 3.32 -9.81
CA ASN A 49 7.98 4.69 -9.31
C ASN A 49 9.30 5.26 -8.81
N GLY A 50 9.57 6.52 -9.16
CA GLY A 50 10.82 7.20 -8.82
C GLY A 50 12.02 6.91 -9.73
N MET A 51 11.85 6.18 -10.84
CA MET A 51 12.97 5.85 -11.76
C MET A 51 13.34 6.96 -12.76
N GLY A 52 12.65 8.12 -12.74
CA GLY A 52 12.90 9.23 -13.67
C GLY A 52 11.90 9.36 -14.82
N LYS A 53 10.86 8.52 -14.85
CA LYS A 53 9.81 8.46 -15.88
C LYS A 53 9.15 9.83 -16.18
N THR A 54 8.46 10.40 -15.20
CA THR A 54 7.87 11.74 -15.30
C THR A 54 8.93 12.83 -15.56
N THR A 55 10.15 12.66 -15.06
CA THR A 55 11.25 13.59 -15.33
C THR A 55 11.63 13.60 -16.81
N LEU A 56 11.61 12.45 -17.47
CA LEU A 56 11.84 12.34 -18.91
C LEU A 56 10.77 13.10 -19.70
N CYS A 57 9.50 12.89 -19.39
CA CYS A 57 8.39 13.64 -20.00
C CYS A 57 8.56 15.16 -19.81
N ASN A 58 8.84 15.58 -18.58
CA ASN A 58 9.04 16.98 -18.26
C ASN A 58 10.25 17.57 -18.99
N ALA A 59 11.31 16.80 -19.19
CA ALA A 59 12.50 17.24 -19.93
C ALA A 59 12.19 17.42 -21.43
N ILE A 60 11.46 16.48 -22.04
CA ILE A 60 11.00 16.57 -23.43
C ILE A 60 10.13 17.83 -23.62
N MET A 61 9.25 18.11 -22.66
CA MET A 61 8.36 19.27 -22.70
C MET A 61 8.99 20.59 -22.23
N GLY A 62 10.29 20.61 -21.90
CA GLY A 62 11.00 21.80 -21.42
C GLY A 62 10.48 22.33 -20.06
N LEU A 63 9.79 21.50 -19.28
CA LEU A 63 9.23 21.82 -17.96
C LEU A 63 10.27 21.71 -16.84
N VAL A 64 11.42 21.09 -17.11
CA VAL A 64 12.57 20.99 -16.20
C VAL A 64 13.84 21.38 -16.96
N PRO A 65 14.78 22.11 -16.34
CA PRO A 65 16.05 22.42 -16.98
C PRO A 65 16.88 21.16 -17.22
N VAL A 66 17.36 21.02 -18.46
CA VAL A 66 18.31 19.98 -18.86
C VAL A 66 19.73 20.46 -18.56
N SER A 67 20.50 19.67 -17.82
CA SER A 67 21.85 20.05 -17.40
C SER A 67 22.90 19.72 -18.47
N SER A 68 22.75 18.58 -19.16
CA SER A 68 23.57 18.21 -20.31
C SER A 68 22.87 17.15 -21.16
N GLY A 69 23.36 16.94 -22.39
CA GLY A 69 22.73 16.07 -23.39
C GLY A 69 21.87 16.84 -24.39
N SER A 70 21.18 16.12 -25.27
CA SER A 70 20.34 16.70 -26.33
C SER A 70 19.02 15.97 -26.47
N ILE A 71 17.98 16.71 -26.87
CA ILE A 71 16.66 16.18 -27.22
C ILE A 71 16.30 16.81 -28.58
N THR A 72 16.28 16.00 -29.63
CA THR A 72 15.90 16.46 -30.97
C THR A 72 14.57 15.85 -31.38
N PHE A 73 13.70 16.67 -32.00
CA PHE A 73 12.41 16.27 -32.50
C PHE A 73 12.30 16.65 -33.98
N ALA A 74 12.09 15.67 -34.85
CA ALA A 74 12.12 15.84 -36.31
C ALA A 74 13.34 16.65 -36.80
N GLY A 75 14.51 16.39 -36.19
CA GLY A 75 15.77 17.09 -36.47
C GLY A 75 15.97 18.44 -35.79
N GLN A 76 14.99 18.96 -35.06
CA GLN A 76 15.08 20.24 -34.35
C GLN A 76 15.43 20.04 -32.87
N GLN A 77 16.43 20.76 -32.36
CA GLN A 77 16.81 20.74 -30.94
C GLN A 77 15.71 21.36 -30.06
N LEU A 78 15.31 20.66 -29.00
CA LEU A 78 14.32 21.10 -28.01
C LEU A 78 14.94 21.74 -26.77
N VAL A 79 16.16 21.32 -26.38
CA VAL A 79 16.83 21.85 -25.17
C VAL A 79 17.00 23.37 -25.29
N GLY A 80 16.53 24.10 -24.27
CA GLY A 80 16.58 25.56 -24.22
C GLY A 80 15.34 26.26 -24.81
N LEU A 81 14.44 25.54 -25.47
CA LEU A 81 13.14 26.09 -25.88
C LEU A 81 12.17 26.15 -24.70
N THR A 82 11.25 27.11 -24.75
CA THR A 82 10.16 27.20 -23.77
C THR A 82 9.11 26.11 -24.00
N PRO A 83 8.38 25.66 -22.97
CA PRO A 83 7.31 24.68 -23.12
C PRO A 83 6.26 25.06 -24.18
N SER A 84 5.92 26.36 -24.28
CA SER A 84 4.98 26.85 -25.29
C SER A 84 5.52 26.70 -26.71
N ARG A 85 6.82 26.92 -26.92
CA ARG A 85 7.46 26.73 -28.24
C ARG A 85 7.53 25.26 -28.60
N ILE A 86 7.85 24.39 -27.65
CA ILE A 86 7.87 22.93 -27.84
C ILE A 86 6.49 22.42 -28.24
N ALA A 87 5.43 22.84 -27.55
CA ALA A 87 4.06 22.48 -27.92
C ALA A 87 3.69 22.95 -29.34
N GLN A 88 4.13 24.14 -29.76
CA GLN A 88 3.92 24.66 -31.12
C GLN A 88 4.65 23.87 -32.21
N LEU A 89 5.70 23.12 -31.88
CA LEU A 89 6.38 22.23 -32.84
C LEU A 89 5.54 20.99 -33.18
N GLY A 90 4.44 20.77 -32.45
CA GLY A 90 3.54 19.64 -32.65
C GLY A 90 3.77 18.51 -31.65
N ILE A 91 4.27 18.80 -30.44
CA ILE A 91 4.34 17.81 -29.36
C ILE A 91 3.12 17.98 -28.44
N GLY A 92 2.26 16.96 -28.43
CA GLY A 92 1.13 16.84 -27.51
C GLY A 92 1.58 16.17 -26.22
N TYR A 93 1.06 16.63 -25.07
CA TYR A 93 1.43 16.08 -23.77
C TYR A 93 0.20 15.77 -22.92
N VAL A 94 0.12 14.53 -22.44
CA VAL A 94 -0.86 14.07 -21.45
C VAL A 94 -0.11 13.81 -20.14
N PRO A 95 -0.13 14.75 -19.19
CA PRO A 95 0.56 14.59 -17.92
C PRO A 95 -0.16 13.62 -16.98
N GLN A 96 0.60 13.09 -16.01
CA GLN A 96 0.04 12.34 -14.89
C GLN A 96 -1.05 13.14 -14.15
N GLY A 97 -2.10 12.43 -13.71
CA GLY A 97 -3.19 12.99 -12.92
C GLY A 97 -4.29 13.71 -13.72
N ARG A 98 -4.38 13.47 -15.04
CA ARG A 98 -5.45 13.93 -15.98
C ARG A 98 -5.53 15.45 -16.21
N ARG A 99 -5.19 16.27 -15.20
CA ARG A 99 -5.09 17.74 -15.20
C ARG A 99 -6.21 18.45 -15.96
N LEU A 100 -7.45 18.20 -15.52
CA LEU A 100 -8.68 18.81 -16.04
C LEU A 100 -9.16 19.98 -15.17
N TRP A 101 -9.87 20.92 -15.78
CA TRP A 101 -10.59 21.97 -15.04
C TRP A 101 -11.94 21.44 -14.60
N ARG A 102 -12.10 21.21 -13.29
CA ARG A 102 -13.33 20.60 -12.75
C ARG A 102 -14.61 21.36 -13.08
N SER A 103 -14.51 22.68 -13.25
CA SER A 103 -15.61 23.60 -13.53
C SER A 103 -16.02 23.67 -14.99
N LEU A 104 -15.19 23.21 -15.93
CA LEU A 104 -15.50 23.24 -17.36
C LEU A 104 -16.16 21.93 -17.78
N THR A 105 -17.17 22.04 -18.65
CA THR A 105 -17.80 20.90 -19.29
C THR A 105 -16.87 20.20 -20.29
N VAL A 106 -17.20 18.99 -20.71
CA VAL A 106 -16.45 18.26 -21.76
C VAL A 106 -16.33 19.11 -23.02
N ASP A 107 -17.43 19.68 -23.50
CA ASP A 107 -17.44 20.50 -24.73
C ASP A 107 -16.63 21.79 -24.55
N GLU A 108 -16.70 22.44 -23.38
CA GLU A 108 -15.87 23.63 -23.09
C GLU A 108 -14.36 23.30 -23.07
N HIS A 109 -13.96 22.14 -22.51
CA HIS A 109 -12.56 21.70 -22.57
C HIS A 109 -12.08 21.54 -24.01
N LEU A 110 -12.88 20.89 -24.87
CA LEU A 110 -12.50 20.63 -26.25
C LEU A 110 -12.50 21.91 -27.07
N ARG A 111 -13.49 22.79 -26.91
CA ARG A 111 -13.54 24.10 -27.59
C ARG A 111 -12.38 25.00 -27.20
N MET A 112 -12.03 25.06 -25.91
CA MET A 112 -10.94 25.89 -25.44
C MET A 112 -9.60 25.51 -26.07
N VAL A 113 -9.37 24.22 -26.33
CA VAL A 113 -8.11 23.73 -26.94
C VAL A 113 -8.17 23.71 -28.48
N GLY A 114 -9.34 23.42 -29.04
CA GLY A 114 -9.57 23.32 -30.49
C GLY A 114 -9.82 24.65 -31.19
N ALA A 115 -10.18 25.72 -30.46
CA ALA A 115 -10.46 27.02 -31.06
C ALA A 115 -9.26 27.57 -31.85
N GLY A 116 -9.49 27.88 -33.14
CA GLY A 116 -8.49 28.50 -34.02
C GLY A 116 -7.43 27.55 -34.56
N ARG A 117 -7.57 26.22 -34.40
CA ARG A 117 -6.65 25.22 -34.94
C ARG A 117 -7.25 24.49 -36.13
N SER A 118 -6.44 24.29 -37.17
CA SER A 118 -6.79 23.48 -38.34
C SER A 118 -5.94 22.22 -38.34
N GLY A 119 -6.54 21.08 -38.68
CA GLY A 119 -5.85 19.80 -38.72
C GLY A 119 -6.81 18.61 -38.78
N ALA A 120 -6.23 17.40 -38.76
CA ALA A 120 -6.95 16.14 -38.90
C ALA A 120 -7.81 15.80 -37.66
N TRP A 121 -7.43 16.29 -36.47
CA TRP A 121 -8.18 16.14 -35.22
C TRP A 121 -9.08 17.35 -34.99
N THR A 122 -10.34 17.20 -35.34
CA THR A 122 -11.43 18.15 -35.06
C THR A 122 -12.22 17.71 -33.83
N ILE A 123 -13.02 18.62 -33.25
CA ILE A 123 -13.91 18.28 -32.11
C ILE A 123 -14.90 17.17 -32.52
N ASP A 124 -15.41 17.21 -33.74
CA ASP A 124 -16.32 16.17 -34.25
C ASP A 124 -15.62 14.82 -34.37
N ARG A 125 -14.37 14.80 -34.86
CA ARG A 125 -13.56 13.57 -34.89
C ARG A 125 -13.29 13.04 -33.49
N VAL A 126 -12.95 13.91 -32.54
CA VAL A 126 -12.80 13.54 -31.13
C VAL A 126 -14.08 12.89 -30.61
N TYR A 127 -15.25 13.44 -30.88
CA TYR A 127 -16.50 12.81 -30.45
C TYR A 127 -16.78 11.47 -31.12
N SER A 128 -16.39 11.29 -32.38
CA SER A 128 -16.48 9.99 -33.04
C SER A 128 -15.50 8.95 -32.48
N THR A 129 -14.30 9.38 -32.08
CA THR A 129 -13.24 8.52 -31.52
C THR A 129 -13.51 8.18 -30.05
N PHE A 130 -14.09 9.13 -29.30
CA PHE A 130 -14.44 8.98 -27.90
C PHE A 130 -15.95 9.17 -27.70
N PRO A 131 -16.81 8.20 -28.09
CA PRO A 131 -18.27 8.33 -28.00
C PRO A 131 -18.77 8.66 -26.59
N ARG A 132 -18.09 8.14 -25.55
CA ARG A 132 -18.41 8.45 -24.14
C ARG A 132 -18.28 9.93 -23.80
N LEU A 133 -17.36 10.66 -24.43
CA LEU A 133 -17.25 12.11 -24.29
C LEU A 133 -18.40 12.82 -25.03
N ALA A 134 -18.88 12.25 -26.14
CA ALA A 134 -20.01 12.79 -26.91
C ALA A 134 -21.35 12.63 -26.17
N GLU A 135 -21.51 11.55 -25.41
CA GLU A 135 -22.67 11.34 -24.53
C GLU A 135 -22.70 12.33 -23.36
N ARG A 136 -21.54 12.84 -22.95
CA ARG A 136 -21.37 13.67 -21.75
C ARG A 136 -20.90 15.10 -22.02
N LYS A 137 -21.24 15.65 -23.19
CA LYS A 137 -20.80 16.99 -23.64
C LYS A 137 -21.01 18.09 -22.59
N THR A 138 -22.12 18.04 -21.88
CA THR A 138 -22.55 19.06 -20.90
C THR A 138 -22.10 18.76 -19.47
N ASN A 139 -21.46 17.63 -19.21
CA ASN A 139 -20.99 17.27 -17.87
C ASN A 139 -19.68 17.99 -17.55
N GLY A 140 -19.57 18.51 -16.33
CA GLY A 140 -18.33 19.11 -15.82
C GLY A 140 -17.20 18.08 -15.67
N GLY A 141 -15.94 18.52 -15.80
CA GLY A 141 -14.77 17.64 -15.66
C GLY A 141 -14.70 16.89 -14.32
N GLY A 142 -15.30 17.45 -13.26
CA GLY A 142 -15.43 16.78 -11.95
C GLY A 142 -16.54 15.71 -11.86
N GLN A 143 -17.44 15.66 -12.85
CA GLN A 143 -18.57 14.71 -12.93
C GLN A 143 -18.29 13.51 -13.84
N LEU A 144 -17.09 13.45 -14.42
CA LEU A 144 -16.62 12.34 -15.24
C LEU A 144 -15.96 11.27 -14.36
N SER A 145 -16.14 9.99 -14.70
CA SER A 145 -15.38 8.90 -14.09
C SER A 145 -13.89 9.04 -14.38
N GLY A 146 -13.04 8.32 -13.63
CA GLY A 146 -11.60 8.42 -13.84
C GLY A 146 -11.14 8.07 -15.26
N GLY A 147 -11.79 7.09 -15.90
CA GLY A 147 -11.54 6.73 -17.30
C GLY A 147 -11.97 7.80 -18.29
N GLU A 148 -13.14 8.40 -18.06
CA GLU A 148 -13.64 9.49 -18.92
C GLU A 148 -12.81 10.76 -18.77
N GLN A 149 -12.34 11.05 -17.57
CA GLN A 149 -11.38 12.12 -17.35
C GLN A 149 -10.07 11.87 -18.12
N GLN A 150 -9.59 10.61 -18.16
CA GLN A 150 -8.42 10.25 -18.92
C GLN A 150 -8.65 10.40 -20.43
N MET A 151 -9.78 9.90 -20.94
CA MET A 151 -10.17 10.08 -22.34
C MET A 151 -10.23 11.56 -22.72
N LEU A 152 -10.79 12.41 -21.85
CA LEU A 152 -10.82 13.86 -22.08
C LEU A 152 -9.42 14.48 -22.09
N ALA A 153 -8.51 14.02 -21.24
CA ALA A 153 -7.12 14.49 -21.24
C ALA A 153 -6.39 14.13 -22.54
N ILE A 154 -6.57 12.90 -23.03
CA ILE A 154 -6.02 12.44 -24.32
C ILE A 154 -6.64 13.23 -25.48
N ALA A 155 -7.97 13.36 -25.51
CA ALA A 155 -8.70 14.12 -26.51
C ALA A 155 -8.21 15.57 -26.64
N ARG A 156 -7.93 16.24 -25.51
CA ARG A 156 -7.35 17.60 -25.50
C ARG A 156 -5.96 17.63 -26.14
N ALA A 157 -5.12 16.64 -25.89
CA ALA A 157 -3.79 16.57 -26.50
C ALA A 157 -3.88 16.31 -28.01
N LEU A 158 -4.83 15.49 -28.47
CA LEU A 158 -5.07 15.22 -29.89
C LEU A 158 -5.56 16.45 -30.66
N LEU A 159 -6.39 17.31 -30.05
CA LEU A 159 -6.85 18.57 -30.65
C LEU A 159 -5.71 19.57 -30.93
N VAL A 160 -4.51 19.35 -30.37
CA VAL A 160 -3.30 20.10 -30.74
C VAL A 160 -2.75 19.67 -32.11
N ASN A 161 -3.31 18.62 -32.72
CA ASN A 161 -2.81 17.98 -33.93
C ASN A 161 -1.32 17.61 -33.80
N PRO A 162 -0.96 16.81 -32.78
CA PRO A 162 0.42 16.50 -32.49
C PRO A 162 1.00 15.57 -33.56
N LYS A 163 2.27 15.78 -33.87
CA LYS A 163 3.13 14.82 -34.60
C LYS A 163 3.76 13.81 -33.64
N LEU A 164 3.93 14.18 -32.37
CA LEU A 164 4.36 13.30 -31.29
C LEU A 164 3.46 13.49 -30.08
N LEU A 165 2.86 12.42 -29.58
CA LEU A 165 2.06 12.38 -28.37
C LEU A 165 2.87 11.73 -27.23
N VAL A 166 3.19 12.51 -26.21
CA VAL A 166 3.88 12.04 -25.00
C VAL A 166 2.84 11.84 -23.89
N MET A 167 2.81 10.66 -23.28
CA MET A 167 1.84 10.33 -22.22
C MET A 167 2.54 9.78 -20.99
N ASP A 168 2.26 10.39 -19.84
CA ASP A 168 2.86 10.02 -18.56
C ASP A 168 1.85 9.25 -17.69
N GLU A 169 2.06 7.94 -17.58
CA GLU A 169 1.24 6.96 -16.86
C GLU A 169 -0.27 7.08 -17.17
N PRO A 170 -0.68 6.98 -18.46
CA PRO A 170 -2.06 7.22 -18.86
C PRO A 170 -3.05 6.22 -18.27
N THR A 171 -2.61 5.05 -17.83
CA THR A 171 -3.48 4.00 -17.25
C THR A 171 -3.53 4.01 -15.72
N GLU A 172 -2.83 4.93 -15.06
CA GLU A 172 -2.71 4.96 -13.60
C GLU A 172 -4.09 5.16 -12.90
N GLY A 173 -4.38 4.27 -11.96
CA GLY A 173 -5.59 4.35 -11.13
C GLY A 173 -6.89 4.14 -11.92
N LEU A 174 -6.82 3.52 -13.10
CA LEU A 174 -7.97 3.13 -13.90
C LEU A 174 -8.37 1.68 -13.64
N ALA A 175 -9.66 1.38 -13.76
CA ALA A 175 -10.15 -0.01 -13.70
C ALA A 175 -9.67 -0.80 -14.94
N PRO A 176 -9.43 -2.12 -14.84
CA PRO A 176 -8.87 -2.92 -15.95
C PRO A 176 -9.61 -2.79 -17.28
N VAL A 177 -10.94 -2.70 -17.27
CA VAL A 177 -11.74 -2.52 -18.49
C VAL A 177 -11.41 -1.19 -19.19
N ILE A 178 -11.17 -0.13 -18.43
CA ILE A 178 -10.78 1.18 -18.95
C ILE A 178 -9.34 1.15 -19.45
N VAL A 179 -8.46 0.39 -18.78
CA VAL A 179 -7.08 0.18 -19.24
C VAL A 179 -7.07 -0.42 -20.65
N ASN A 180 -7.80 -1.51 -20.87
CA ASN A 180 -7.94 -2.13 -22.20
C ASN A 180 -8.50 -1.14 -23.23
N GLN A 181 -9.50 -0.35 -22.85
CA GLN A 181 -10.07 0.66 -23.74
C GLN A 181 -9.04 1.76 -24.12
N VAL A 182 -8.22 2.20 -23.16
CA VAL A 182 -7.14 3.14 -23.44
C VAL A 182 -6.09 2.49 -24.34
N GLU A 183 -5.70 1.24 -24.09
CA GLU A 183 -4.76 0.49 -24.94
C GLU A 183 -5.23 0.41 -26.39
N GLU A 184 -6.50 0.04 -26.63
CA GLU A 184 -7.11 -0.02 -27.97
C GLU A 184 -7.05 1.35 -28.67
N ILE A 185 -7.34 2.43 -27.94
CA ILE A 185 -7.27 3.79 -28.47
C ILE A 185 -5.83 4.17 -28.81
N LEU A 186 -4.85 3.82 -27.98
CA LEU A 186 -3.43 4.12 -28.23
C LEU A 186 -2.90 3.37 -29.45
N LEU A 187 -3.28 2.10 -29.60
CA LEU A 187 -2.97 1.32 -30.79
C LEU A 187 -3.59 1.96 -32.04
N HIS A 188 -4.87 2.31 -31.98
CA HIS A 188 -5.54 2.96 -33.11
C HIS A 188 -4.89 4.29 -33.50
N ILE A 189 -4.54 5.14 -32.52
CA ILE A 189 -3.82 6.41 -32.77
C ILE A 189 -2.44 6.16 -33.36
N GLY A 190 -1.72 5.12 -32.89
CA GLY A 190 -0.38 4.79 -33.37
C GLY A 190 -0.36 4.12 -34.75
N GLU A 191 -1.46 3.49 -35.17
CA GLU A 191 -1.64 2.93 -36.51
C GLU A 191 -2.01 4.01 -37.55
N GLU A 192 -2.55 5.14 -37.11
CA GLU A 192 -2.86 6.26 -38.01
C GLU A 192 -1.58 6.94 -38.52
N ASP A 193 -1.49 7.09 -39.85
CA ASP A 193 -0.37 7.80 -40.49
C ASP A 193 -0.25 9.25 -39.97
N GLY A 194 0.84 9.54 -39.24
CA GLY A 194 1.26 10.91 -38.92
C GLY A 194 1.31 11.28 -37.44
N ILE A 195 1.03 10.36 -36.51
CA ILE A 195 1.21 10.59 -35.06
C ILE A 195 2.09 9.49 -34.46
N ASP A 196 3.25 9.90 -33.96
CA ASP A 196 4.11 9.03 -33.17
C ASP A 196 3.74 9.13 -31.69
N VAL A 197 3.91 8.04 -30.94
CA VAL A 197 3.44 7.97 -29.54
C VAL A 197 4.56 7.48 -28.61
N LEU A 198 4.86 8.28 -27.60
CA LEU A 198 5.73 7.89 -26.48
C LEU A 198 4.87 7.65 -25.23
N VAL A 199 4.73 6.38 -24.85
CA VAL A 199 3.96 5.98 -23.67
C VAL A 199 4.90 5.70 -22.51
N ILE A 200 4.74 6.39 -21.39
CA ILE A 200 5.46 6.08 -20.17
C ILE A 200 4.53 5.34 -19.23
N GLU A 201 4.92 4.15 -18.80
CA GLU A 201 4.06 3.27 -18.02
C GLU A 201 4.79 2.65 -16.83
N GLN A 202 4.02 2.27 -15.80
CA GLN A 202 4.52 1.40 -14.74
C GLN A 202 4.18 -0.08 -15.04
N ASN A 203 3.09 -0.32 -15.76
CA ASN A 203 2.60 -1.66 -16.06
C ASN A 203 3.23 -2.21 -17.34
N ILE A 204 4.01 -3.31 -17.23
CA ILE A 204 4.59 -3.99 -18.42
C ILE A 204 3.49 -4.45 -19.35
N GLY A 205 2.40 -5.02 -18.83
CA GLY A 205 1.34 -5.60 -19.65
C GLY A 205 0.82 -4.58 -20.65
N VAL A 206 0.48 -3.39 -20.15
CA VAL A 206 0.05 -2.24 -20.94
C VAL A 206 1.13 -1.85 -21.95
N ALA A 207 2.37 -1.65 -21.49
CA ALA A 207 3.46 -1.20 -22.33
C ALA A 207 3.80 -2.17 -23.47
N THR A 208 3.71 -3.48 -23.23
CA THR A 208 3.91 -4.53 -24.23
C THR A 208 2.72 -4.71 -25.15
N ALA A 209 1.51 -4.37 -24.69
CA ALA A 209 0.31 -4.41 -25.51
C ALA A 209 0.27 -3.26 -26.53
N VAL A 210 0.77 -2.08 -26.17
CA VAL A 210 0.65 -0.87 -27.00
C VAL A 210 1.88 -0.55 -27.86
N ALA A 211 3.05 -1.14 -27.60
CA ALA A 211 4.29 -0.83 -28.32
C ALA A 211 5.05 -2.07 -28.75
N GLU A 212 5.72 -2.01 -29.90
CA GLU A 212 6.64 -3.06 -30.38
C GLU A 212 7.97 -3.05 -29.60
N ARG A 213 8.40 -1.87 -29.14
CA ARG A 213 9.68 -1.69 -28.42
C ARG A 213 9.43 -1.06 -27.07
N VAL A 214 10.00 -1.67 -26.03
CA VAL A 214 9.87 -1.23 -24.64
C VAL A 214 11.24 -0.88 -24.08
N GLY A 215 11.45 0.40 -23.76
CA GLY A 215 12.62 0.88 -23.02
C GLY A 215 12.45 0.63 -21.52
N ILE A 216 13.45 0.00 -20.89
CA ILE A 216 13.41 -0.30 -19.45
C ILE A 216 14.21 0.75 -18.69
N MET A 217 13.51 1.59 -17.95
CA MET A 217 14.08 2.66 -17.14
C MET A 217 14.37 2.18 -15.72
N VAL A 218 15.65 2.26 -15.32
CA VAL A 218 16.16 1.91 -13.99
C VAL A 218 17.12 3.00 -13.52
N ASN A 219 16.85 3.57 -12.34
CA ASN A 219 17.69 4.60 -11.69
C ASN A 219 18.06 5.77 -12.61
N GLY A 220 17.10 6.31 -13.37
CA GLY A 220 17.31 7.45 -14.24
C GLY A 220 18.02 7.12 -15.56
N ARG A 221 18.21 5.84 -15.91
CA ARG A 221 18.80 5.38 -17.18
C ARG A 221 17.86 4.44 -17.90
N ILE A 222 17.87 4.47 -19.23
CA ILE A 222 17.28 3.40 -20.04
C ILE A 222 18.36 2.33 -20.18
N ASN A 223 18.22 1.24 -19.42
CA ASN A 223 19.22 0.18 -19.35
C ASN A 223 19.24 -0.63 -20.65
N ARG A 224 18.06 -1.00 -21.15
CA ARG A 224 17.87 -1.80 -22.36
C ARG A 224 16.57 -1.40 -23.06
N VAL A 225 16.53 -1.51 -24.37
CA VAL A 225 15.31 -1.49 -25.17
C VAL A 225 15.07 -2.90 -25.67
N ILE A 226 13.91 -3.47 -25.35
CA ILE A 226 13.58 -4.87 -25.59
C ILE A 226 12.36 -4.93 -26.51
N ASP A 227 12.31 -5.96 -27.36
CA ASP A 227 11.13 -6.28 -28.16
C ASP A 227 9.95 -6.69 -27.26
N SER A 228 8.75 -6.18 -27.53
CA SER A 228 7.59 -6.41 -26.67
C SER A 228 7.12 -7.86 -26.67
N ALA A 229 7.21 -8.58 -27.79
CA ALA A 229 6.82 -9.99 -27.87
C ALA A 229 7.76 -10.86 -27.03
N GLN A 230 9.07 -10.54 -27.06
CA GLN A 230 10.04 -11.17 -26.17
C GLN A 230 9.75 -10.86 -24.69
N LEU A 231 9.48 -9.58 -24.37
CA LEU A 231 9.22 -9.18 -22.99
C LEU A 231 7.90 -9.76 -22.45
N ALA A 232 6.86 -9.86 -23.27
CA ALA A 232 5.54 -10.37 -22.90
C ALA A 232 5.54 -11.87 -22.57
N THR A 233 6.37 -12.66 -23.26
CA THR A 233 6.43 -14.12 -23.12
C THR A 233 7.37 -14.60 -22.01
N ASP A 234 8.37 -13.79 -21.62
CA ASP A 234 9.36 -14.14 -20.60
C ASP A 234 9.00 -13.54 -19.23
N ARG A 235 8.18 -14.25 -18.45
CA ARG A 235 7.76 -13.84 -17.09
C ARG A 235 8.95 -13.67 -16.15
N ASP A 236 10.01 -14.46 -16.30
CA ASP A 236 11.21 -14.36 -15.46
C ASP A 236 12.01 -13.11 -15.83
N LEU A 237 12.03 -12.68 -17.09
CA LEU A 237 12.61 -11.42 -17.54
C LEU A 237 11.79 -10.22 -17.01
N GLN A 238 10.47 -10.28 -17.07
CA GLN A 238 9.60 -9.26 -16.45
C GLN A 238 9.88 -9.15 -14.95
N GLN A 239 9.99 -10.29 -14.25
CA GLN A 239 10.35 -10.36 -12.83
C GLN A 239 11.81 -10.01 -12.54
N ARG A 240 12.75 -10.10 -13.48
CA ARG A 240 14.14 -9.66 -13.26
C ARG A 240 14.33 -8.17 -13.52
N LEU A 241 13.57 -7.62 -14.46
CA LEU A 241 13.63 -6.22 -14.88
C LEU A 241 12.77 -5.32 -14.00
N LEU A 242 11.63 -5.82 -13.51
CA LEU A 242 10.73 -5.10 -12.61
C LEU A 242 10.48 -5.77 -11.26
N GLY A 243 10.84 -7.04 -11.07
CA GLY A 243 11.15 -7.62 -9.76
C GLY A 243 12.66 -7.55 -9.54
N VAL A 244 13.13 -7.69 -8.31
CA VAL A 244 14.56 -7.59 -8.03
C VAL A 244 15.28 -8.80 -8.64
N GLY A 245 15.94 -8.62 -9.79
CA GLY A 245 16.73 -9.65 -10.44
C GLY A 245 18.23 -9.41 -10.28
N ARG A 246 18.92 -10.40 -9.72
CA ARG A 246 20.38 -10.60 -9.85
C ARG A 246 20.89 -10.14 -11.23
N HIS A 247 22.01 -9.41 -11.19
CA HIS A 247 22.78 -9.00 -12.37
C HIS A 247 22.81 -10.09 -13.45
N SER A 248 22.38 -9.74 -14.66
CA SER A 248 22.81 -10.43 -15.88
C SER A 248 23.93 -9.60 -16.50
N GLU A 249 25.17 -10.04 -16.27
CA GLU A 249 26.18 -9.91 -17.32
C GLU A 249 25.91 -10.99 -18.36
N ASP A 250 26.06 -10.56 -19.61
CA ASP A 250 25.66 -11.17 -20.85
C ASP A 250 26.58 -12.33 -21.21
N ASP A 251 26.01 -13.44 -21.69
CA ASP A 251 26.77 -14.58 -22.22
C ASP A 251 26.49 -14.69 -23.72
N GLY A 252 27.54 -14.47 -24.51
CA GLY A 252 27.53 -14.61 -25.94
C GLY A 252 28.10 -15.96 -26.38
N ARG A 253 27.18 -16.83 -26.86
CA ARG A 253 27.35 -17.88 -27.89
C ARG A 253 27.75 -19.33 -27.48
N ARG A 254 26.78 -20.21 -27.80
CA ARG A 254 26.83 -21.44 -28.64
C ARG A 254 27.22 -22.81 -28.02
N GLN A 255 26.20 -23.69 -28.03
CA GLN A 255 26.13 -25.08 -28.53
C GLN A 255 27.23 -26.12 -28.21
N ALA A 256 26.81 -27.23 -27.56
CA ALA A 256 27.15 -28.64 -27.85
C ALA A 256 26.47 -29.53 -26.77
N THR A 257 25.41 -30.29 -27.09
CA THR A 257 25.37 -31.75 -27.39
C THR A 257 25.89 -32.71 -26.31
N THR A 258 24.98 -33.62 -25.92
CA THR A 258 25.17 -35.06 -25.58
C THR A 258 26.13 -35.43 -24.43
N ASP A 259 25.63 -35.98 -23.33
CA ASP A 259 25.48 -37.45 -23.18
C ASP A 259 24.91 -37.88 -21.80
N THR A 260 24.26 -39.02 -21.89
CA THR A 260 23.74 -39.99 -20.91
C THR A 260 24.68 -40.36 -19.76
N GLU A 261 24.13 -40.54 -18.55
CA GLU A 261 24.04 -41.79 -17.76
C GLU A 261 23.89 -41.50 -16.25
N GLY A 262 23.11 -42.36 -15.57
CA GLY A 262 22.75 -42.20 -14.17
C GLY A 262 23.71 -42.86 -13.20
N GLU A 263 23.60 -42.49 -11.92
CA GLU A 263 24.03 -43.34 -10.80
C GLU A 263 23.33 -42.96 -9.48
N ALA A 264 23.09 -44.00 -8.68
CA ALA A 264 22.32 -44.02 -7.43
C ALA A 264 23.17 -43.53 -6.21
N PRO A 265 22.59 -43.43 -5.00
CA PRO A 265 23.03 -42.48 -3.97
C PRO A 265 24.27 -42.94 -3.20
N GLN A 266 25.23 -42.04 -2.99
CA GLN A 266 26.40 -42.26 -2.13
C GLN A 266 26.39 -41.41 -0.85
N ALA A 267 27.01 -42.01 0.16
CA ALA A 267 26.97 -41.74 1.58
C ALA A 267 27.49 -40.36 2.04
N ALA A 268 27.09 -40.00 3.26
CA ALA A 268 27.44 -38.77 3.97
C ALA A 268 28.96 -38.54 4.07
N VAL A 269 29.43 -37.44 3.49
CA VAL A 269 30.80 -36.92 3.59
C VAL A 269 30.90 -35.98 4.79
N GLN A 270 31.84 -36.22 5.70
CA GLN A 270 32.16 -35.30 6.80
C GLN A 270 32.77 -33.99 6.26
N PRO A 271 32.45 -32.82 6.85
CA PRO A 271 32.92 -31.54 6.31
C PRO A 271 34.40 -31.32 6.62
N SER A 272 35.28 -31.50 5.63
CA SER A 272 36.65 -31.00 5.67
C SER A 272 36.71 -29.52 5.27
N ALA A 273 37.47 -28.71 6.02
CA ALA A 273 37.61 -27.27 5.77
C ALA A 273 38.10 -26.97 4.34
N GLN A 274 37.32 -26.18 3.59
CA GLN A 274 37.61 -25.86 2.20
C GLN A 274 38.37 -24.53 2.12
N LYS A 275 39.55 -24.52 1.49
CA LYS A 275 40.31 -23.29 1.23
C LYS A 275 39.82 -22.66 -0.07
N ILE A 276 39.32 -21.43 0.00
CA ILE A 276 38.94 -20.62 -1.15
C ILE A 276 40.14 -19.75 -1.54
N TYR A 277 40.65 -19.97 -2.76
CA TYR A 277 41.77 -19.22 -3.32
C TYR A 277 41.23 -18.06 -4.16
N LEU A 278 41.66 -16.83 -3.87
CA LEU A 278 41.43 -15.66 -4.73
C LEU A 278 42.51 -15.65 -5.81
N SER A 279 42.13 -15.91 -7.06
CA SER A 279 43.05 -16.02 -8.19
C SER A 279 43.76 -14.70 -8.54
N ASN A 280 43.23 -13.54 -8.13
CA ASN A 280 43.96 -12.28 -8.23
C ASN A 280 43.46 -11.26 -7.18
N PRO A 281 44.27 -10.86 -6.19
CA PRO A 281 43.81 -9.98 -5.11
C PRO A 281 43.70 -8.49 -5.51
N VAL A 282 44.07 -8.12 -6.75
CA VAL A 282 43.94 -6.75 -7.27
C VAL A 282 43.46 -6.79 -8.73
N VAL A 283 42.60 -5.82 -9.09
CA VAL A 283 42.04 -5.66 -10.44
C VAL A 283 43.18 -5.42 -11.46
N PRO A 284 43.32 -6.23 -12.52
CA PRO A 284 44.43 -6.08 -13.45
C PRO A 284 44.24 -4.87 -14.38
N THR A 285 45.33 -4.14 -14.60
CA THR A 285 45.45 -3.14 -15.67
C THR A 285 46.28 -3.71 -16.82
N ARG A 286 46.34 -3.02 -17.97
CA ARG A 286 47.08 -3.48 -19.17
C ARG A 286 48.58 -3.75 -18.98
N TRP A 287 49.14 -3.38 -17.83
CA TRP A 287 50.55 -3.57 -17.47
C TRP A 287 50.77 -4.59 -16.34
N SER A 288 49.70 -5.22 -15.84
CA SER A 288 49.77 -6.16 -14.72
C SER A 288 50.40 -7.50 -15.13
N ARG A 289 51.45 -7.92 -14.42
CA ARG A 289 52.06 -9.25 -14.56
C ARG A 289 51.28 -10.30 -13.73
N PRO A 290 51.29 -11.59 -14.12
CA PRO A 290 50.63 -12.66 -13.36
C PRO A 290 51.18 -12.80 -11.94
N ALA A 291 50.30 -12.93 -10.94
CA ALA A 291 50.71 -13.09 -9.54
C ALA A 291 51.35 -14.47 -9.30
N PRO A 292 52.51 -14.56 -8.61
CA PRO A 292 53.16 -15.83 -8.32
C PRO A 292 52.27 -16.76 -7.47
N ARG A 293 52.22 -18.05 -7.82
CA ARG A 293 51.36 -19.07 -7.19
C ARG A 293 51.48 -19.12 -5.66
N ARG A 294 52.67 -18.85 -5.12
CA ARG A 294 52.93 -18.80 -3.66
C ARG A 294 52.14 -17.69 -2.96
N GLN A 295 51.92 -16.56 -3.63
CA GLN A 295 51.19 -15.40 -3.10
C GLN A 295 49.68 -15.68 -3.05
N ILE A 296 49.14 -16.34 -4.09
CA ILE A 296 47.74 -16.78 -4.16
C ILE A 296 47.41 -17.79 -3.04
N ILE A 297 48.34 -18.70 -2.74
CA ILE A 297 48.19 -19.70 -1.68
C ILE A 297 48.18 -19.05 -0.28
N GLN A 298 49.00 -18.02 -0.06
CA GLN A 298 49.01 -17.28 1.22
C GLN A 298 47.76 -16.43 1.43
N SER A 299 47.13 -15.92 0.36
CA SER A 299 45.89 -15.13 0.44
C SER A 299 44.60 -15.97 0.53
N ALA A 300 44.70 -17.30 0.50
CA ALA A 300 43.55 -18.19 0.52
C ALA A 300 42.80 -18.12 1.86
N ARG A 301 41.49 -17.87 1.82
CA ARG A 301 40.63 -17.90 3.01
C ARG A 301 40.13 -19.30 3.26
N THR A 302 40.33 -19.82 4.46
CA THR A 302 39.74 -21.09 4.88
C THR A 302 38.30 -20.85 5.32
N VAL A 303 37.34 -21.44 4.63
CA VAL A 303 35.94 -21.46 5.06
C VAL A 303 35.66 -22.83 5.68
N SER A 304 35.63 -22.87 7.01
CA SER A 304 35.04 -23.99 7.74
C SER A 304 33.53 -23.83 7.68
N GLY A 305 32.87 -24.71 6.91
CA GLY A 305 31.41 -24.75 6.82
C GLY A 305 30.81 -25.10 8.18
N THR A 306 30.14 -24.16 8.81
CA THR A 306 29.13 -24.45 9.83
C THR A 306 27.84 -24.85 9.12
N THR A 307 27.84 -26.05 8.54
CA THR A 307 26.61 -26.75 8.18
C THR A 307 25.89 -27.16 9.48
N GLY A 308 24.64 -26.73 9.63
CA GLY A 308 23.64 -27.51 10.38
C GLY A 308 23.20 -27.05 11.78
N GLN A 309 23.55 -25.86 12.28
CA GLN A 309 23.02 -25.38 13.59
C GLN A 309 22.59 -23.90 13.65
N ALA A 310 22.55 -23.17 12.54
CA ALA A 310 22.09 -21.77 12.54
C ALA A 310 20.57 -21.60 12.33
N ALA A 311 19.79 -22.69 12.22
CA ALA A 311 18.33 -22.65 12.17
C ALA A 311 17.66 -22.58 13.57
N ALA A 312 18.45 -22.47 14.64
CA ALA A 312 17.97 -22.31 16.01
C ALA A 312 18.80 -21.31 16.82
N ARG A 313 19.38 -20.28 16.18
CA ARG A 313 19.81 -19.10 16.95
C ARG A 313 18.56 -18.31 17.30
N GLY A 314 18.16 -18.40 18.57
CA GLY A 314 17.17 -17.50 19.15
C GLY A 314 17.49 -16.06 18.74
N LEU A 315 16.42 -15.27 18.59
CA LEU A 315 16.54 -13.84 18.35
C LEU A 315 17.59 -13.24 19.31
N PRO A 316 18.41 -12.27 18.86
CA PRO A 316 19.41 -11.67 19.72
C PRO A 316 18.77 -11.27 21.05
N GLU A 317 19.44 -11.61 22.16
CA GLU A 317 18.99 -11.35 23.53
C GLU A 317 18.37 -9.95 23.59
N LEU A 318 17.09 -9.88 23.97
CA LEU A 318 16.37 -8.63 24.18
C LEU A 318 17.09 -7.89 25.30
N ARG A 319 18.01 -6.98 24.98
CA ARG A 319 18.41 -5.95 25.94
C ARG A 319 17.15 -5.14 26.23
N PRO A 320 16.63 -5.15 27.47
CA PRO A 320 15.42 -4.43 27.79
C PRO A 320 15.59 -2.94 27.46
N LEU A 321 14.58 -2.36 26.82
CA LEU A 321 14.52 -0.93 26.53
C LEU A 321 14.54 -0.05 27.77
N ALA A 322 14.15 -0.60 28.90
CA ALA A 322 14.13 0.05 30.19
C ALA A 322 14.39 -1.00 31.26
N THR A 323 14.89 -0.57 32.42
CA THR A 323 14.85 -1.43 33.60
C THR A 323 13.40 -1.75 33.98
N PRO A 324 13.12 -2.91 34.62
CA PRO A 324 11.76 -3.21 35.06
C PRO A 324 11.16 -2.08 35.91
N GLY A 325 10.03 -1.52 35.49
CA GLY A 325 9.36 -0.39 36.15
C GLY A 325 9.74 1.00 35.62
N GLU A 326 10.79 1.10 34.81
CA GLU A 326 11.19 2.34 34.14
C GLU A 326 10.44 2.48 32.80
N GLN A 327 10.02 3.70 32.48
CA GLN A 327 9.37 4.03 31.23
C GLN A 327 10.21 5.05 30.45
N VAL A 328 10.49 4.77 29.17
CA VAL A 328 11.37 5.57 28.31
C VAL A 328 10.62 6.14 27.11
N VAL A 329 10.98 7.34 26.70
CA VAL A 329 10.56 7.93 25.43
C VAL A 329 11.51 7.45 24.32
N ILE A 330 10.94 7.06 23.18
CA ILE A 330 11.73 6.72 21.99
C ILE A 330 11.71 7.90 21.02
N VAL A 331 12.88 8.36 20.60
CA VAL A 331 13.03 9.26 19.45
C VAL A 331 13.53 8.42 18.28
N ALA A 332 12.67 8.18 17.29
CA ALA A 332 12.95 7.27 16.17
C ALA A 332 13.11 8.03 14.85
N GLY A 333 14.07 7.61 14.03
CA GLY A 333 14.24 8.16 12.68
C GLY A 333 15.54 7.74 12.00
N THR A 334 15.79 8.31 10.83
CA THR A 334 16.99 8.04 10.02
C THR A 334 18.13 8.98 10.46
N LEU A 335 18.95 8.55 11.42
CA LEU A 335 20.01 9.40 11.99
C LEU A 335 21.13 9.75 11.00
N ASP A 336 21.31 8.95 9.94
CA ASP A 336 22.25 9.23 8.85
C ASP A 336 21.92 10.49 8.05
N THR A 337 20.64 10.88 8.00
CA THR A 337 20.17 12.06 7.26
C THR A 337 19.58 13.15 8.16
N LYS A 338 19.06 12.78 9.34
CA LYS A 338 18.31 13.69 10.26
C LYS A 338 18.84 13.65 11.69
N GLY A 339 20.12 13.34 11.85
CA GLY A 339 20.71 13.15 13.17
C GLY A 339 20.65 14.40 14.04
N GLU A 340 20.78 15.60 13.48
CA GLU A 340 20.76 16.85 14.24
C GLU A 340 19.37 17.18 14.78
N GLU A 341 18.35 17.02 13.95
CA GLU A 341 16.95 17.29 14.27
C GLU A 341 16.42 16.32 15.32
N LEU A 342 16.73 15.03 15.16
CA LEU A 342 16.33 14.00 16.12
C LEU A 342 17.05 14.20 17.46
N ARG A 343 18.35 14.56 17.45
CA ARG A 343 19.09 14.90 18.67
C ARG A 343 18.54 16.15 19.36
N PHE A 344 18.16 17.16 18.59
CA PHE A 344 17.52 18.36 19.12
C PHE A 344 16.21 18.05 19.87
N MET A 345 15.33 17.23 19.29
CA MET A 345 14.11 16.78 19.99
C MET A 345 14.42 15.96 21.24
N ARG A 346 15.41 15.05 21.17
CA ARG A 346 15.87 14.24 22.31
C ARG A 346 16.30 15.13 23.48
N ASP A 347 17.09 16.16 23.20
CA ASP A 347 17.65 17.03 24.23
C ASP A 347 16.54 17.82 24.94
N LEU A 348 15.56 18.36 24.21
CA LEU A 348 14.38 19.01 24.81
C LEU A 348 13.56 18.06 25.69
N ILE A 349 13.37 16.81 25.27
CA ILE A 349 12.62 15.83 26.06
C ILE A 349 13.40 15.43 27.33
N ARG A 350 14.74 15.35 27.25
CA ARG A 350 15.61 15.11 28.41
C ARG A 350 15.61 16.29 29.38
N GLU A 351 15.62 17.52 28.88
CA GLU A 351 15.46 18.74 29.69
C GLU A 351 14.11 18.75 30.41
N ALA A 352 13.07 18.17 29.81
CA ALA A 352 11.80 17.88 30.46
C ALA A 352 11.85 16.69 31.45
N GLY A 353 13.03 16.22 31.85
CA GLY A 353 13.20 15.20 32.90
C GLY A 353 12.68 13.80 32.54
N LEU A 354 12.46 13.52 31.25
CA LEU A 354 12.01 12.20 30.80
C LEU A 354 13.21 11.37 30.30
N PRO A 355 13.30 10.08 30.66
CA PRO A 355 14.29 9.18 30.08
C PRO A 355 14.05 9.03 28.56
N VAL A 356 15.10 9.19 27.75
CA VAL A 356 15.01 9.12 26.28
C VAL A 356 16.05 8.20 25.69
N ARG A 357 15.64 7.35 24.74
CA ARG A 357 16.52 6.54 23.88
C ARG A 357 16.30 6.86 22.41
N MET A 358 17.39 6.96 21.65
CA MET A 358 17.34 7.15 20.20
C MET A 358 17.27 5.80 19.50
N ALA A 359 16.33 5.66 18.57
CA ALA A 359 16.20 4.51 17.68
C ALA A 359 16.58 4.88 16.25
N ASP A 360 17.68 4.29 15.77
CA ASP A 360 18.18 4.54 14.44
C ASP A 360 17.57 3.60 13.40
N LEU A 361 16.94 4.20 12.40
CA LEU A 361 16.30 3.52 11.29
C LEU A 361 17.05 3.73 9.96
N SER A 362 18.31 4.19 10.04
CA SER A 362 19.19 4.36 8.89
C SER A 362 19.39 3.04 8.14
N THR A 363 19.33 3.10 6.82
CA THR A 363 19.45 1.92 5.93
C THR A 363 20.84 1.81 5.29
N ALA A 364 21.69 2.82 5.43
CA ALA A 364 23.05 2.85 4.87
C ALA A 364 24.09 2.04 5.69
N GLY A 365 23.70 1.42 6.81
CA GLY A 365 24.57 0.55 7.62
C GLY A 365 25.70 1.26 8.39
N ARG A 366 25.71 2.60 8.42
CA ARG A 366 26.71 3.38 9.18
C ARG A 366 26.34 3.45 10.66
N HIS A 367 27.34 3.49 11.53
CA HIS A 367 27.13 3.72 12.97
C HIS A 367 26.73 5.17 13.22
N SER A 368 25.58 5.36 13.89
CA SER A 368 24.98 6.67 14.18
C SER A 368 25.16 7.16 15.62
N GLY A 369 25.68 6.30 16.52
CA GLY A 369 25.79 6.59 17.95
C GLY A 369 24.47 6.54 18.73
N ALA A 370 23.37 6.07 18.11
CA ALA A 370 22.12 5.83 18.81
C ALA A 370 22.24 4.72 19.87
N GLU A 371 21.51 4.86 20.98
CA GLU A 371 21.42 3.82 22.00
C GLU A 371 20.79 2.53 21.46
N ILE A 372 19.92 2.65 20.44
CA ILE A 372 19.34 1.52 19.70
C ILE A 372 19.79 1.64 18.23
N PRO A 373 20.86 0.93 17.84
CA PRO A 373 21.43 1.04 16.50
C PRO A 373 20.61 0.29 15.45
N ALA A 374 20.69 0.75 14.20
CA ALA A 374 19.93 0.20 13.08
C ALA A 374 20.08 -1.32 12.88
N HIS A 375 21.28 -1.88 13.11
CA HIS A 375 21.50 -3.31 12.97
C HIS A 375 20.73 -4.15 14.00
N GLN A 376 20.49 -3.62 15.20
CA GLN A 376 19.71 -4.31 16.23
C GLN A 376 18.24 -4.39 15.82
N ILE A 377 17.70 -3.31 15.26
CA ILE A 377 16.33 -3.28 14.75
C ILE A 377 16.22 -4.18 13.51
N ALA A 378 17.17 -4.07 12.58
CA ALA A 378 17.21 -4.86 11.35
C ALA A 378 17.23 -6.39 11.59
N ALA A 379 17.77 -6.85 12.73
CA ALA A 379 17.74 -8.26 13.11
C ALA A 379 16.33 -8.84 13.31
N TYR A 380 15.31 -8.00 13.47
CA TYR A 380 13.90 -8.42 13.63
C TYR A 380 13.17 -8.62 12.30
N HIS A 381 13.82 -8.30 11.19
CA HIS A 381 13.34 -8.66 9.86
C HIS A 381 13.33 -10.20 9.69
N PRO A 382 12.34 -10.82 9.00
CA PRO A 382 12.28 -12.28 8.85
C PRO A 382 13.50 -12.90 8.14
N ARG A 383 14.17 -12.14 7.27
CA ARG A 383 15.45 -12.51 6.63
C ARG A 383 16.69 -12.08 7.44
N GLY A 384 16.51 -11.67 8.69
CA GLY A 384 17.53 -10.98 9.49
C GLY A 384 17.98 -9.65 8.86
N ALA A 385 19.12 -9.14 9.32
CA ALA A 385 19.65 -7.84 8.88
C ALA A 385 19.89 -7.72 7.36
N SER A 386 20.10 -8.85 6.67
CA SER A 386 20.25 -8.90 5.21
C SER A 386 19.01 -8.47 4.43
N GLY A 387 17.82 -8.58 5.04
CA GLY A 387 16.58 -8.10 4.43
C GLY A 387 16.34 -6.60 4.61
N VAL A 388 17.23 -5.90 5.31
CA VAL A 388 17.19 -4.45 5.51
C VAL A 388 18.36 -3.77 4.82
N PHE A 389 19.58 -4.27 5.02
CA PHE A 389 20.76 -3.71 4.38
C PHE A 389 20.94 -4.31 2.98
N SER A 390 20.11 -3.84 2.05
CA SER A 390 20.18 -4.19 0.63
C SER A 390 20.75 -3.03 -0.20
N SER A 391 21.20 -3.32 -1.42
CA SER A 391 21.62 -2.29 -2.37
C SER A 391 20.46 -1.45 -2.92
N ASP A 392 19.22 -1.93 -2.81
CA ASP A 392 18.01 -1.21 -3.22
C ASP A 392 17.43 -0.41 -2.04
N ARG A 393 17.34 0.92 -2.20
CA ARG A 393 16.85 1.80 -1.14
C ARG A 393 15.38 1.54 -0.79
N GLY A 394 14.55 1.17 -1.76
CA GLY A 394 13.14 0.88 -1.55
C GLY A 394 12.95 -0.39 -0.71
N GLU A 395 13.63 -1.47 -1.08
CA GLU A 395 13.67 -2.73 -0.33
C GLU A 395 14.26 -2.51 1.06
N ALA A 396 15.31 -1.69 1.18
CA ALA A 396 15.90 -1.37 2.47
C ALA A 396 14.95 -0.60 3.40
N VAL A 397 14.20 0.37 2.86
CA VAL A 397 13.19 1.12 3.62
C VAL A 397 12.03 0.22 4.02
N ALA A 398 11.49 -0.59 3.10
CA ALA A 398 10.42 -1.53 3.40
C ALA A 398 10.86 -2.59 4.42
N GLY A 399 12.09 -3.11 4.27
CA GLY A 399 12.72 -4.03 5.20
C GLY A 399 12.88 -3.42 6.58
N MET A 400 13.41 -2.20 6.69
CA MET A 400 13.54 -1.49 7.97
C MET A 400 12.19 -1.21 8.61
N THR A 401 11.19 -0.83 7.81
CA THR A 401 9.81 -0.59 8.28
C THR A 401 9.25 -1.84 8.96
N LEU A 402 9.32 -2.99 8.28
CA LEU A 402 8.88 -4.28 8.84
C LEU A 402 9.69 -4.70 10.06
N ALA A 403 11.02 -4.48 10.02
CA ALA A 403 11.91 -4.80 11.12
C ALA A 403 11.57 -3.96 12.36
N PHE A 404 11.34 -2.66 12.18
CA PHE A 404 11.00 -1.74 13.26
C PHE A 404 9.64 -2.03 13.87
N GLU A 405 8.63 -2.33 13.05
CA GLU A 405 7.33 -2.77 13.53
C GLU A 405 7.43 -4.06 14.38
N ARG A 406 8.21 -5.04 13.93
CA ARG A 406 8.42 -6.28 14.70
C ARG A 406 9.22 -6.07 15.96
N TRP A 407 10.23 -5.21 15.89
CA TRP A 407 11.06 -4.85 17.02
C TRP A 407 10.23 -4.17 18.10
N ILE A 408 9.45 -3.14 17.75
CA ILE A 408 8.68 -2.33 18.70
C ILE A 408 7.58 -3.15 19.41
N ARG A 409 6.96 -4.12 18.73
CA ARG A 409 5.93 -5.01 19.31
C ARG A 409 6.47 -5.87 20.47
N ARG A 410 7.79 -6.08 20.54
CA ARG A 410 8.43 -6.88 21.60
C ARG A 410 8.98 -6.03 22.75
N GLN A 411 8.70 -4.73 22.71
CA GLN A 411 9.20 -3.78 23.67
C GLN A 411 8.14 -3.48 24.71
N SER A 412 8.59 -3.36 25.96
CA SER A 412 7.79 -2.88 27.09
C SER A 412 8.39 -1.59 27.64
N GLY A 413 7.64 -0.88 28.48
CA GLY A 413 8.13 0.36 29.11
C GLY A 413 8.23 1.56 28.16
N ILE A 414 7.51 1.57 27.04
CA ILE A 414 7.48 2.73 26.14
C ILE A 414 6.53 3.79 26.72
N ALA A 415 7.10 4.89 27.22
CA ALA A 415 6.36 6.03 27.75
C ALA A 415 5.65 6.81 26.65
N GLY A 416 6.31 6.94 25.49
CA GLY A 416 5.85 7.63 24.30
C GLY A 416 6.88 7.51 23.17
N ILE A 417 6.49 7.85 21.95
CA ILE A 417 7.37 7.81 20.79
C ILE A 417 7.18 9.06 19.92
N ILE A 418 8.30 9.61 19.44
CA ILE A 418 8.30 10.73 18.50
C ILE A 418 9.26 10.47 17.34
N ALA A 419 8.87 10.94 16.16
CA ALA A 419 9.69 10.90 14.96
C ALA A 419 9.55 12.20 14.17
N ALA A 420 10.56 12.52 13.37
CA ALA A 420 10.50 13.61 12.40
C ALA A 420 11.07 13.17 11.05
N GLY A 421 10.39 13.51 9.96
CA GLY A 421 10.93 13.27 8.62
C GLY A 421 9.95 13.52 7.48
N GLY A 422 10.47 13.39 6.26
CA GLY A 422 9.67 13.46 5.04
C GLY A 422 8.80 12.22 4.83
N SER A 423 8.22 12.08 3.63
CA SER A 423 7.31 10.98 3.28
C SER A 423 7.87 9.58 3.60
N GLY A 424 9.12 9.29 3.21
CA GLY A 424 9.76 8.00 3.47
C GLY A 424 10.01 7.73 4.97
N GLY A 425 10.37 8.76 5.74
CA GLY A 425 10.56 8.63 7.19
C GLY A 425 9.24 8.40 7.92
N THR A 426 8.20 9.14 7.52
CA THR A 426 6.83 8.96 8.03
C THR A 426 6.30 7.56 7.73
N ALA A 427 6.46 7.08 6.50
CA ALA A 427 6.05 5.73 6.11
C ALA A 427 6.77 4.62 6.89
N MET A 428 8.02 4.86 7.28
CA MET A 428 8.85 3.90 8.01
C MET A 428 8.47 3.75 9.48
N VAL A 429 8.08 4.85 10.15
CA VAL A 429 7.74 4.83 11.58
C VAL A 429 6.26 4.55 11.86
N ALA A 430 5.36 4.91 10.93
CA ALA A 430 3.93 4.84 11.16
C ALA A 430 3.42 3.43 11.50
N PRO A 431 3.81 2.34 10.79
CA PRO A 431 3.37 0.98 11.15
C PRO A 431 3.80 0.57 12.56
N ALA A 432 5.03 0.91 12.96
CA ALA A 432 5.54 0.63 14.30
C ALA A 432 4.78 1.43 15.37
N MET A 433 4.50 2.71 15.13
CA MET A 433 3.70 3.52 16.05
C MET A 433 2.26 2.99 16.18
N ARG A 434 1.63 2.55 15.08
CA ARG A 434 0.29 1.94 15.12
C ARG A 434 0.26 0.63 15.90
N ALA A 435 1.38 -0.09 15.98
CA ALA A 435 1.45 -1.32 16.75
C ALA A 435 1.42 -1.07 18.27
N LEU A 436 1.79 0.13 18.74
CA LEU A 436 1.74 0.46 20.16
C LEU A 436 0.31 0.59 20.68
N PRO A 437 0.05 0.30 21.97
CA PRO A 437 -1.28 0.45 22.56
C PRO A 437 -1.87 1.86 22.40
N VAL A 438 -3.19 1.94 22.28
CA VAL A 438 -3.93 3.20 22.34
C VAL A 438 -3.67 3.90 23.68
N GLY A 439 -3.54 5.23 23.66
CA GLY A 439 -3.20 6.05 24.81
C GLY A 439 -1.70 6.22 25.05
N VAL A 440 -0.82 5.40 24.46
CA VAL A 440 0.63 5.72 24.42
C VAL A 440 0.82 6.94 23.53
N PRO A 441 1.43 8.06 24.00
CA PRO A 441 1.68 9.23 23.16
C PRO A 441 2.55 8.90 21.94
N LYS A 442 2.06 9.22 20.74
CA LYS A 442 2.74 8.98 19.46
C LYS A 442 2.65 10.24 18.60
N ILE A 443 3.79 10.85 18.30
CA ILE A 443 3.85 12.06 17.46
C ILE A 443 4.75 11.82 16.25
N ILE A 444 4.26 12.17 15.07
CA ILE A 444 5.09 12.24 13.85
C ILE A 444 5.07 13.68 13.34
N ILE A 445 6.24 14.31 13.30
CA ILE A 445 6.45 15.60 12.65
C ILE A 445 6.81 15.34 11.19
N SER A 446 5.92 15.72 10.27
CA SER A 446 5.96 15.26 8.89
C SER A 446 5.70 16.36 7.87
N THR A 447 6.43 16.34 6.76
CA THR A 447 6.20 17.19 5.59
C THR A 447 4.88 16.88 4.88
N ILE A 448 4.27 15.73 5.16
CA ILE A 448 3.04 15.26 4.51
C ILE A 448 1.84 15.24 5.46
N ALA A 449 1.95 15.84 6.65
CA ALA A 449 0.83 15.93 7.60
C ALA A 449 -0.34 16.79 7.08
N SER A 450 -0.10 17.68 6.12
CA SER A 450 -1.14 18.54 5.49
C SER A 450 -1.79 17.88 4.27
N GLY A 451 -1.89 16.54 4.24
CA GLY A 451 -2.47 15.77 3.15
C GLY A 451 -3.34 14.60 3.65
N ASP A 452 -3.54 13.58 2.81
CA ASP A 452 -4.20 12.35 3.27
C ASP A 452 -3.28 11.55 4.19
N VAL A 453 -3.65 11.53 5.47
CA VAL A 453 -2.91 10.85 6.53
C VAL A 453 -3.53 9.53 6.99
N SER A 454 -4.65 9.12 6.39
CA SER A 454 -5.43 7.94 6.82
C SER A 454 -4.57 6.68 6.93
N ARG A 455 -3.70 6.43 5.94
CA ARG A 455 -2.77 5.28 5.91
C ARG A 455 -1.62 5.33 6.93
N TYR A 456 -1.32 6.50 7.50
CA TYR A 456 -0.27 6.66 8.51
C TYR A 456 -0.85 6.53 9.91
N VAL A 457 -1.98 7.20 10.16
CA VAL A 457 -2.67 7.16 11.47
C VAL A 457 -3.37 5.81 11.67
N GLY A 458 -4.07 5.31 10.65
CA GLY A 458 -4.85 4.07 10.72
C GLY A 458 -5.86 4.09 11.88
N PRO A 459 -6.11 2.95 12.55
CA PRO A 459 -7.00 2.87 13.71
C PRO A 459 -6.33 3.31 15.04
N ALA A 460 -5.15 3.94 14.99
CA ALA A 460 -4.41 4.36 16.19
C ALA A 460 -4.57 5.88 16.44
N ASP A 461 -4.26 6.30 17.66
CA ASP A 461 -4.20 7.68 18.15
C ASP A 461 -2.84 8.34 17.86
N ILE A 462 -2.39 8.32 16.59
CA ILE A 462 -1.16 9.00 16.17
C ILE A 462 -1.45 10.48 15.89
N THR A 463 -0.70 11.37 16.54
CA THR A 463 -0.72 12.80 16.23
C THR A 463 0.27 13.11 15.11
N MET A 464 -0.24 13.65 14.00
CA MET A 464 0.58 14.15 12.89
C MET A 464 0.74 15.67 13.01
N MET A 465 1.97 16.17 13.03
CA MET A 465 2.27 17.61 13.04
C MET A 465 2.99 18.00 11.75
N HIS A 466 2.51 19.05 11.06
CA HIS A 466 3.15 19.49 9.82
C HIS A 466 4.49 20.16 10.10
N SER A 467 5.55 19.73 9.41
CA SER A 467 6.90 20.27 9.61
C SER A 467 7.08 21.70 9.06
N VAL A 468 6.13 22.18 8.25
CA VAL A 468 6.11 23.48 7.54
C VAL A 468 7.20 23.60 6.48
N ALA A 469 8.46 23.44 6.86
CA ALA A 469 9.61 23.32 5.96
C ALA A 469 10.08 21.86 5.90
N ASP A 470 10.95 21.55 4.94
CA ASP A 470 11.58 20.22 4.89
C ASP A 470 12.35 19.96 6.19
N VAL A 471 12.33 18.71 6.65
CA VAL A 471 13.08 18.25 7.84
C VAL A 471 14.50 17.91 7.38
N GLN A 472 15.20 18.95 6.92
CA GLN A 472 16.59 18.91 6.48
C GLN A 472 17.31 20.16 7.01
N GLY A 473 18.05 19.97 8.09
CA GLY A 473 18.74 21.01 8.85
C GLY A 473 17.86 21.74 9.88
N LEU A 474 18.52 22.27 10.91
CA LEU A 474 17.90 23.13 11.91
C LEU A 474 17.94 24.60 11.46
N ASN A 475 16.79 25.12 11.02
CA ASN A 475 16.59 26.54 10.74
C ASN A 475 15.62 27.15 11.78
N SER A 476 15.38 28.46 11.70
CA SER A 476 14.52 29.18 12.66
C SER A 476 13.10 28.61 12.74
N ILE A 477 12.56 28.11 11.62
CA ILE A 477 11.21 27.52 11.56
C ILE A 477 11.23 26.07 12.05
N THR A 478 12.10 25.23 11.51
CA THR A 478 12.14 23.80 11.89
C THR A 478 12.47 23.64 13.36
N ARG A 479 13.32 24.49 13.94
CA ARG A 479 13.64 24.47 15.38
C ARG A 479 12.41 24.75 16.25
N GLN A 480 11.54 25.70 15.86
CA GLN A 480 10.29 25.97 16.59
C GLN A 480 9.30 24.82 16.49
N VAL A 481 9.11 24.28 15.27
CA VAL A 481 8.15 23.19 15.04
C VAL A 481 8.59 21.91 15.75
N LEU A 482 9.87 21.53 15.64
CA LEU A 482 10.44 20.38 16.36
C LEU A 482 10.34 20.55 17.88
N ALA A 483 10.56 21.78 18.39
CA ALA A 483 10.40 22.07 19.81
C ALA A 483 8.95 21.93 20.29
N ASN A 484 7.98 22.40 19.50
CA ASN A 484 6.56 22.23 19.83
C ASN A 484 6.19 20.74 19.91
N GLY A 485 6.61 19.93 18.92
CA GLY A 485 6.33 18.50 18.93
C GLY A 485 6.99 17.76 20.09
N ALA A 486 8.26 18.08 20.41
CA ALA A 486 8.99 17.50 21.54
C ALA A 486 8.31 17.84 22.89
N ASN A 487 7.97 19.10 23.11
CA ASN A 487 7.30 19.55 24.34
C ASN A 487 5.86 19.01 24.45
N ALA A 488 5.13 18.91 23.34
CA ALA A 488 3.82 18.29 23.30
C ALA A 488 3.89 16.82 23.74
N LEU A 489 4.84 16.06 23.21
CA LEU A 489 5.06 14.68 23.63
C LEU A 489 5.38 14.60 25.13
N ALA A 490 6.29 15.44 25.62
CA ALA A 490 6.67 15.45 27.03
C ALA A 490 5.46 15.74 27.95
N GLY A 491 4.62 16.69 27.56
CA GLY A 491 3.36 17.00 28.25
C GLY A 491 2.40 15.81 28.26
N MET A 492 2.16 15.18 27.11
CA MET A 492 1.31 13.99 26.99
C MET A 492 1.81 12.83 27.87
N VAL A 493 3.13 12.58 27.90
CA VAL A 493 3.73 11.52 28.72
C VAL A 493 3.56 11.79 30.21
N ARG A 494 3.79 13.03 30.66
CA ARG A 494 3.60 13.41 32.07
C ARG A 494 2.13 13.29 32.48
N ALA A 495 1.23 13.91 31.72
CA ALA A 495 -0.20 13.86 32.01
C ALA A 495 -0.72 12.42 32.09
N ARG A 496 -0.31 11.55 31.17
CA ARG A 496 -0.68 10.13 31.20
C ARG A 496 -0.19 9.42 32.46
N ARG A 497 1.05 9.67 32.89
CA ARG A 497 1.59 9.08 34.12
C ARG A 497 0.80 9.54 35.34
N ASP A 498 0.45 10.83 35.39
CA ASP A 498 -0.34 11.39 36.49
C ASP A 498 -1.74 10.77 36.52
N THR A 499 -2.40 10.63 35.36
CA THR A 499 -3.70 9.94 35.26
C THR A 499 -3.60 8.48 35.67
N GLN A 500 -2.56 7.74 35.25
CA GLN A 500 -2.35 6.34 35.63
C GLN A 500 -2.11 6.15 37.14
N GLN A 501 -1.53 7.15 37.81
CA GLN A 501 -1.36 7.14 39.27
C GLN A 501 -2.65 7.51 40.01
N GLN A 502 -3.55 8.26 39.38
CA GLN A 502 -4.84 8.69 39.94
C GLN A 502 -5.98 7.69 39.64
N SER A 503 -5.87 6.90 38.57
CA SER A 503 -6.87 5.91 38.16
C SER A 503 -6.88 4.73 39.14
N GLY A 504 -7.83 4.75 40.07
CA GLY A 504 -7.97 3.68 41.06
C GLY A 504 -9.37 3.49 41.63
N ARG A 505 -10.43 4.15 41.15
CA ARG A 505 -11.72 4.09 41.87
C ARG A 505 -13.06 4.06 41.12
N ASP A 506 -13.17 4.24 39.80
CA ASP A 506 -14.54 4.31 39.20
C ASP A 506 -14.70 3.98 37.70
N ASP A 507 -13.69 3.44 37.02
CA ASP A 507 -13.85 3.13 35.58
C ASP A 507 -14.59 1.78 35.41
N ARG A 508 -15.75 1.82 34.76
CA ARG A 508 -16.48 0.61 34.38
C ARG A 508 -15.70 -0.14 33.30
N PRO A 509 -15.73 -1.48 33.30
CA PRO A 509 -15.11 -2.24 32.23
C PRO A 509 -15.72 -1.92 30.87
N ALA A 510 -14.86 -1.69 29.88
CA ALA A 510 -15.28 -1.38 28.53
C ALA A 510 -15.63 -2.65 27.74
N VAL A 511 -16.78 -2.64 27.07
CA VAL A 511 -17.20 -3.69 26.13
C VAL A 511 -17.38 -3.09 24.75
N ALA A 512 -16.84 -3.76 23.72
CA ALA A 512 -16.99 -3.29 22.35
C ALA A 512 -18.19 -3.94 21.65
N LEU A 513 -18.92 -3.15 20.87
CA LEU A 513 -20.11 -3.56 20.13
C LEU A 513 -19.98 -3.12 18.67
N THR A 514 -20.13 -4.02 17.69
CA THR A 514 -20.20 -3.62 16.27
C THR A 514 -21.63 -3.40 15.80
N MET A 515 -21.84 -2.33 15.03
CA MET A 515 -23.15 -1.84 14.64
C MET A 515 -23.18 -1.37 13.18
N PHE A 516 -24.32 -1.54 12.54
CA PHE A 516 -24.67 -0.85 11.30
C PHE A 516 -26.10 -0.33 11.40
N GLY A 517 -26.49 0.61 10.53
CA GLY A 517 -27.83 1.24 10.60
C GLY A 517 -28.98 0.23 10.72
N VAL A 518 -28.86 -0.90 10.02
CA VAL A 518 -29.83 -2.01 9.96
C VAL A 518 -29.78 -3.00 11.14
N THR A 519 -28.77 -2.92 12.00
CA THR A 519 -28.62 -3.72 13.24
C THR A 519 -28.67 -2.84 14.51
N THR A 520 -28.93 -1.54 14.36
CA THR A 520 -29.00 -0.57 15.45
C THR A 520 -29.93 -1.00 16.58
N ALA A 521 -31.06 -1.63 16.26
CA ALA A 521 -32.03 -2.07 17.27
C ALA A 521 -31.43 -3.15 18.19
N CYS A 522 -30.78 -4.18 17.63
CA CYS A 522 -30.06 -5.20 18.38
C CYS A 522 -29.01 -4.58 19.31
N VAL A 523 -28.15 -3.72 18.75
CA VAL A 523 -27.03 -3.13 19.51
C VAL A 523 -27.51 -2.20 20.62
N ARG A 524 -28.58 -1.42 20.39
CA ARG A 524 -29.20 -0.57 21.42
C ARG A 524 -29.76 -1.39 22.59
N GLN A 525 -30.40 -2.52 22.29
CA GLN A 525 -30.95 -3.42 23.32
C GLN A 525 -29.81 -4.02 24.17
N ILE A 526 -28.74 -4.50 23.53
CA ILE A 526 -27.55 -5.02 24.23
C ILE A 526 -26.88 -3.94 25.09
N ALA A 527 -26.68 -2.75 24.54
CA ALA A 527 -26.04 -1.65 25.27
C ALA A 527 -26.86 -1.24 26.50
N ALA A 528 -28.19 -1.12 26.38
CA ALA A 528 -29.07 -0.78 27.49
C ALA A 528 -29.06 -1.83 28.62
N GLU A 529 -28.83 -3.11 28.29
CA GLU A 529 -28.70 -4.19 29.28
C GLU A 529 -27.34 -4.21 30.00
N LEU A 530 -26.31 -3.60 29.41
CA LEU A 530 -24.94 -3.62 29.92
C LEU A 530 -24.49 -2.28 30.52
N GLU A 531 -25.12 -1.15 30.16
CA GLU A 531 -24.72 0.21 30.57
C GLU A 531 -24.72 0.44 32.09
N GLY A 532 -25.40 -0.40 32.86
CA GLY A 532 -25.39 -0.35 34.32
C GLY A 532 -24.03 -0.71 34.92
N ASP A 533 -23.31 -1.63 34.27
CA ASP A 533 -22.09 -2.25 34.80
C ASP A 533 -20.87 -2.07 33.87
N HIS A 534 -21.07 -1.68 32.61
CA HIS A 534 -20.03 -1.60 31.57
C HIS A 534 -20.10 -0.30 30.77
N ASP A 535 -18.96 0.15 30.27
CA ASP A 535 -18.87 1.20 29.26
C ASP A 535 -18.99 0.58 27.86
N CYS A 536 -20.15 0.79 27.23
CA CYS A 536 -20.47 0.24 25.92
C CYS A 536 -19.89 1.10 24.78
N LEU A 537 -18.80 0.64 24.17
CA LEU A 537 -18.15 1.30 23.04
C LEU A 537 -18.71 0.77 21.72
N VAL A 538 -19.52 1.59 21.03
CA VAL A 538 -20.16 1.20 19.77
C VAL A 538 -19.30 1.61 18.57
N PHE A 539 -18.97 0.63 17.72
CA PHE A 539 -18.17 0.79 16.51
C PHE A 539 -19.06 0.60 15.29
N HIS A 540 -19.11 1.62 14.44
CA HIS A 540 -19.83 1.53 13.18
C HIS A 540 -19.03 0.69 12.17
N ALA A 541 -19.62 -0.37 11.64
CA ALA A 541 -18.96 -1.40 10.82
C ALA A 541 -18.65 -0.91 9.39
N THR A 542 -17.78 0.11 9.26
CA THR A 542 -17.38 0.74 7.98
C THR A 542 -15.93 0.42 7.57
N GLY A 543 -15.42 -0.74 7.97
CA GLY A 543 -14.04 -1.18 7.80
C GLY A 543 -13.12 -0.60 8.88
N THR A 544 -13.16 0.73 9.08
CA THR A 544 -12.38 1.41 10.12
C THR A 544 -12.92 1.15 11.53
N GLY A 545 -14.23 0.96 11.70
CA GLY A 545 -14.81 0.67 13.00
C GLY A 545 -14.38 -0.68 13.55
N GLY A 546 -14.43 -1.74 12.73
CA GLY A 546 -13.90 -3.05 13.12
C GLY A 546 -12.41 -3.01 13.43
N GLN A 547 -11.61 -2.26 12.65
CA GLN A 547 -10.18 -2.06 12.92
C GLN A 547 -9.94 -1.32 14.25
N SER A 548 -10.72 -0.28 14.56
CA SER A 548 -10.62 0.44 15.83
C SER A 548 -10.98 -0.44 17.03
N MET A 549 -12.04 -1.24 16.92
CA MET A 549 -12.39 -2.23 17.94
C MET A 549 -11.25 -3.21 18.18
N GLU A 550 -10.74 -3.84 17.10
CA GLU A 550 -9.63 -4.77 17.17
C GLU A 550 -8.37 -4.14 17.76
N LYS A 551 -8.13 -2.85 17.45
CA LYS A 551 -7.02 -2.11 18.02
C LYS A 551 -7.12 -1.95 19.54
N LEU A 552 -8.32 -1.78 20.08
CA LEU A 552 -8.53 -1.74 21.54
C LEU A 552 -8.39 -3.11 22.18
N VAL A 553 -8.78 -4.20 21.49
CA VAL A 553 -8.51 -5.58 21.94
C VAL A 553 -6.99 -5.79 22.07
N GLU A 554 -6.21 -5.45 21.03
CA GLU A 554 -4.75 -5.58 21.07
C GLU A 554 -4.09 -4.67 22.10
N SER A 555 -4.73 -3.56 22.44
CA SER A 555 -4.26 -2.64 23.48
C SER A 555 -4.60 -3.11 24.90
N GLY A 556 -5.37 -4.19 25.05
CA GLY A 556 -5.81 -4.70 26.35
C GLY A 556 -6.80 -3.77 27.07
N GLN A 557 -7.56 -2.98 26.31
CA GLN A 557 -8.46 -1.94 26.84
C GLN A 557 -9.94 -2.37 26.86
N LEU A 558 -10.24 -3.61 26.50
CA LEU A 558 -11.60 -4.15 26.49
C LEU A 558 -11.67 -5.38 27.39
N GLU A 559 -12.73 -5.48 28.19
CA GLU A 559 -13.05 -6.70 28.94
C GLU A 559 -13.68 -7.76 28.02
N GLY A 560 -14.46 -7.32 27.03
CA GLY A 560 -15.10 -8.23 26.09
C GLY A 560 -15.53 -7.57 24.79
N VAL A 561 -15.92 -8.44 23.86
CA VAL A 561 -16.31 -8.07 22.49
C VAL A 561 -17.63 -8.76 22.13
N ILE A 562 -18.57 -7.95 21.65
CA ILE A 562 -19.84 -8.39 21.10
C ILE A 562 -19.92 -7.88 19.65
N ASP A 563 -19.43 -8.70 18.74
CA ASP A 563 -19.28 -8.39 17.32
C ASP A 563 -20.51 -8.87 16.53
N VAL A 564 -21.65 -8.22 16.77
CA VAL A 564 -22.94 -8.57 16.15
C VAL A 564 -22.93 -8.33 14.65
N THR A 565 -22.28 -7.25 14.20
CA THR A 565 -22.35 -6.78 12.82
C THR A 565 -21.02 -7.01 12.11
N THR A 566 -20.97 -8.06 11.29
CA THR A 566 -19.76 -8.49 10.59
C THR A 566 -19.75 -8.14 9.09
N THR A 567 -20.63 -7.23 8.66
CA THR A 567 -20.81 -6.73 7.27
C THR A 567 -19.53 -6.30 6.55
N GLU A 568 -18.49 -5.86 7.27
CA GLU A 568 -17.20 -5.49 6.68
C GLU A 568 -16.54 -6.67 5.91
N VAL A 569 -16.90 -7.92 6.24
CA VAL A 569 -16.48 -9.13 5.51
C VAL A 569 -17.11 -9.20 4.12
N CYS A 570 -18.36 -8.74 3.95
CA CYS A 570 -19.03 -8.65 2.64
C CYS A 570 -18.24 -7.76 1.70
N ASP A 571 -17.96 -6.54 2.16
CA ASP A 571 -17.25 -5.53 1.39
C ASP A 571 -15.84 -6.00 1.03
N MET A 572 -15.15 -6.70 1.95
CA MET A 572 -13.82 -7.25 1.68
C MET A 572 -13.83 -8.33 0.59
N LEU A 573 -14.78 -9.27 0.63
CA LEU A 573 -14.81 -10.40 -0.31
C LEU A 573 -15.39 -10.03 -1.68
N VAL A 574 -16.35 -9.09 -1.73
CA VAL A 574 -17.08 -8.74 -2.96
C VAL A 574 -16.54 -7.45 -3.60
N GLY A 575 -15.84 -6.60 -2.84
CA GLY A 575 -15.25 -5.35 -3.34
C GLY A 575 -16.11 -4.11 -3.06
N GLY A 576 -16.70 -4.03 -1.87
CA GLY A 576 -17.41 -2.86 -1.37
C GLY A 576 -16.48 -1.74 -0.86
N VAL A 577 -17.08 -0.62 -0.43
CA VAL A 577 -16.37 0.63 -0.08
C VAL A 577 -15.99 0.72 1.40
N PHE A 578 -16.47 -0.21 2.22
CA PHE A 578 -16.20 -0.33 3.65
C PHE A 578 -15.58 -1.70 4.00
N PRO A 579 -14.51 -2.14 3.31
CA PRO A 579 -13.98 -3.47 3.50
C PRO A 579 -13.26 -3.60 4.85
N ALA A 580 -13.41 -4.77 5.47
CA ALA A 580 -12.47 -5.25 6.46
C ALA A 580 -11.07 -5.45 5.83
N THR A 581 -10.05 -5.62 6.68
CA THR A 581 -8.76 -6.13 6.21
C THR A 581 -8.75 -7.65 6.25
N GLU A 582 -7.83 -8.28 5.52
CA GLU A 582 -7.62 -9.73 5.60
C GLU A 582 -7.30 -10.21 7.01
N ASP A 583 -6.91 -9.34 7.96
CA ASP A 583 -6.64 -9.73 9.35
C ASP A 583 -7.87 -9.64 10.26
N ARG A 584 -9.09 -9.35 9.75
CA ARG A 584 -10.31 -9.30 10.57
C ARG A 584 -10.48 -10.57 11.43
N PHE A 585 -10.87 -10.35 12.70
CA PHE A 585 -10.87 -11.30 13.83
C PHE A 585 -9.49 -11.68 14.39
N GLY A 586 -8.41 -11.25 13.75
CA GLY A 586 -7.03 -11.58 14.10
C GLY A 586 -6.63 -11.10 15.49
N ALA A 587 -7.12 -9.92 15.89
CA ALA A 587 -6.86 -9.39 17.23
C ALA A 587 -7.41 -10.30 18.34
N MET A 588 -8.62 -10.84 18.18
CA MET A 588 -9.25 -11.73 19.16
C MET A 588 -8.49 -13.05 19.25
N ILE A 589 -8.04 -13.58 18.10
CA ILE A 589 -7.20 -14.78 18.03
C ILE A 589 -5.89 -14.57 18.79
N ARG A 590 -5.18 -13.46 18.52
CA ARG A 590 -3.87 -13.17 19.14
C ARG A 590 -3.97 -12.84 20.62
N ALA A 591 -4.99 -12.08 21.02
CA ALA A 591 -5.22 -11.67 22.41
C ALA A 591 -5.89 -12.76 23.26
N ARG A 592 -6.35 -13.86 22.65
CA ARG A 592 -7.17 -14.90 23.32
C ARG A 592 -8.38 -14.28 24.03
N MET A 593 -9.04 -13.33 23.36
CA MET A 593 -10.22 -12.64 23.87
C MET A 593 -11.45 -13.55 23.72
N PRO A 594 -12.25 -13.79 24.78
CA PRO A 594 -13.55 -14.41 24.64
C PRO A 594 -14.40 -13.63 23.61
N TYR A 595 -15.00 -14.34 22.67
CA TYR A 595 -15.63 -13.73 21.50
C TYR A 595 -17.10 -14.10 21.41
N ILE A 596 -17.93 -13.06 21.34
CA ILE A 596 -19.36 -13.20 21.03
C ILE A 596 -19.60 -12.52 19.70
N GLY A 597 -20.13 -13.24 18.73
CA GLY A 597 -20.29 -12.73 17.38
C GLY A 597 -21.61 -13.15 16.73
N SER A 598 -21.95 -12.47 15.64
CA SER A 598 -23.06 -12.85 14.78
C SER A 598 -22.79 -12.44 13.33
N VAL A 599 -23.81 -12.57 12.50
CA VAL A 599 -23.81 -12.43 11.04
C VAL A 599 -24.52 -11.15 10.59
N GLY A 600 -24.62 -10.16 11.48
CA GLY A 600 -25.41 -8.96 11.24
C GLY A 600 -24.96 -8.20 10.01
N ALA A 601 -25.94 -7.84 9.19
CA ALA A 601 -25.77 -7.14 7.92
C ALA A 601 -24.86 -7.87 6.90
N LEU A 602 -24.71 -9.20 7.00
CA LEU A 602 -24.02 -9.99 5.96
C LEU A 602 -24.84 -10.13 4.65
N ASP A 603 -26.07 -9.63 4.63
CA ASP A 603 -26.93 -9.53 3.46
C ASP A 603 -26.56 -8.40 2.50
N MET A 604 -25.61 -7.52 2.83
CA MET A 604 -25.32 -6.32 2.03
C MET A 604 -23.84 -6.04 1.79
N VAL A 605 -23.54 -5.60 0.57
CA VAL A 605 -22.27 -4.97 0.17
C VAL A 605 -22.50 -3.49 -0.04
N ASN A 606 -21.60 -2.65 0.47
CA ASN A 606 -21.75 -1.21 0.43
C ASN A 606 -21.04 -0.60 -0.78
N PHE A 607 -21.73 0.28 -1.49
CA PHE A 607 -21.16 1.15 -2.53
C PHE A 607 -21.45 2.61 -2.19
N ARG A 608 -20.77 3.53 -2.90
CA ARG A 608 -21.08 4.97 -2.84
C ARG A 608 -22.41 5.24 -3.57
N ALA A 609 -22.59 6.46 -4.09
CA ALA A 609 -23.75 6.84 -4.87
C ALA A 609 -24.07 5.80 -5.96
N PHE A 610 -25.36 5.65 -6.30
CA PHE A 610 -25.86 4.59 -7.18
C PHE A 610 -25.11 4.49 -8.51
N GLU A 611 -24.70 5.62 -9.05
CA GLU A 611 -23.99 5.76 -10.32
C GLU A 611 -22.56 5.17 -10.27
N THR A 612 -21.98 5.08 -9.07
CA THR A 612 -20.63 4.57 -8.82
C THR A 612 -20.57 3.06 -8.64
N VAL A 613 -21.73 2.39 -8.54
CA VAL A 613 -21.79 0.92 -8.45
C VAL A 613 -21.12 0.33 -9.71
N PRO A 614 -20.11 -0.55 -9.56
CA PRO A 614 -19.41 -1.16 -10.68
C PRO A 614 -20.37 -1.82 -11.68
N GLU A 615 -20.05 -1.74 -12.98
CA GLU A 615 -20.92 -2.25 -14.05
C GLU A 615 -21.33 -3.72 -13.84
N ALA A 616 -20.39 -4.55 -13.40
CA ALA A 616 -20.61 -5.97 -13.10
C ALA A 616 -21.71 -6.21 -12.03
N PHE A 617 -22.03 -5.21 -11.22
CA PHE A 617 -22.99 -5.28 -10.14
C PHE A 617 -24.29 -4.51 -10.39
N ARG A 618 -24.41 -3.78 -11.51
CA ARG A 618 -25.59 -2.93 -11.78
C ARG A 618 -26.90 -3.70 -11.94
N SER A 619 -26.84 -4.95 -12.39
CA SER A 619 -28.00 -5.82 -12.54
C SER A 619 -28.40 -6.56 -11.26
N ARG A 620 -27.65 -6.37 -10.17
CA ARG A 620 -27.92 -7.00 -8.88
C ARG A 620 -29.08 -6.30 -8.17
N ASN A 621 -29.59 -6.91 -7.09
CA ASN A 621 -30.59 -6.27 -6.25
C ASN A 621 -29.94 -5.12 -5.45
N LEU A 622 -30.18 -3.88 -5.91
CA LEU A 622 -29.62 -2.66 -5.34
C LEU A 622 -30.68 -1.89 -4.55
N TYR A 623 -30.32 -1.43 -3.36
CA TYR A 623 -31.14 -0.60 -2.50
C TYR A 623 -30.47 0.76 -2.28
N ARG A 624 -31.16 1.84 -2.63
CA ARG A 624 -30.67 3.22 -2.44
C ARG A 624 -30.96 3.64 -1.00
N HIS A 625 -29.95 3.53 -0.14
CA HIS A 625 -30.12 3.90 1.27
C HIS A 625 -30.22 5.42 1.44
N ASN A 626 -29.33 6.16 0.77
CA ASN A 626 -29.37 7.63 0.69
C ASN A 626 -28.64 8.08 -0.61
N PRO A 627 -28.56 9.39 -0.92
CA PRO A 627 -27.90 9.85 -2.14
C PRO A 627 -26.44 9.42 -2.29
N GLU A 628 -25.73 9.16 -1.19
CA GLU A 628 -24.29 8.86 -1.15
C GLU A 628 -23.98 7.37 -0.98
N ILE A 629 -24.96 6.53 -0.62
CA ILE A 629 -24.77 5.13 -0.27
C ILE A 629 -25.83 4.25 -0.93
N THR A 630 -25.35 3.25 -1.67
CA THR A 630 -26.15 2.18 -2.25
C THR A 630 -25.73 0.84 -1.66
N LEU A 631 -26.70 0.04 -1.26
CA LEU A 631 -26.49 -1.30 -0.74
C LEU A 631 -26.80 -2.30 -1.85
N MET A 632 -26.02 -3.38 -1.95
CA MET A 632 -26.26 -4.49 -2.88
C MET A 632 -26.50 -5.78 -2.10
N ARG A 633 -27.60 -6.49 -2.39
CA ARG A 633 -27.89 -7.78 -1.75
C ARG A 633 -26.86 -8.84 -2.12
N THR A 634 -26.28 -9.48 -1.12
CA THR A 634 -25.41 -10.65 -1.28
C THR A 634 -26.21 -11.87 -1.73
N THR A 635 -25.59 -12.70 -2.56
CA THR A 635 -26.15 -13.95 -3.10
C THR A 635 -25.88 -15.15 -2.19
N PRO A 636 -26.57 -16.28 -2.36
CA PRO A 636 -26.25 -17.52 -1.64
C PRO A 636 -24.80 -17.99 -1.82
N GLN A 637 -24.20 -17.74 -2.98
CA GLN A 637 -22.82 -18.10 -3.30
C GLN A 637 -21.82 -17.25 -2.51
N GLU A 638 -22.03 -15.93 -2.48
CA GLU A 638 -21.23 -15.01 -1.67
C GLU A 638 -21.40 -15.30 -0.17
N ASN A 639 -22.63 -15.62 0.27
CA ASN A 639 -22.93 -16.03 1.64
C ASN A 639 -22.22 -17.33 2.04
N THR A 640 -22.16 -18.31 1.14
CA THR A 640 -21.37 -19.54 1.35
C THR A 640 -19.88 -19.21 1.53
N ALA A 641 -19.34 -18.30 0.71
CA ALA A 641 -17.95 -17.89 0.80
C ALA A 641 -17.65 -17.15 2.12
N MET A 642 -18.54 -16.24 2.53
CA MET A 642 -18.45 -15.54 3.82
C MET A 642 -18.52 -16.52 5.00
N GLY A 643 -19.46 -17.45 4.99
CA GLY A 643 -19.62 -18.44 6.06
C GLY A 643 -18.39 -19.33 6.24
N ARG A 644 -17.77 -19.77 5.13
CA ARG A 644 -16.49 -20.50 5.17
C ARG A 644 -15.38 -19.63 5.74
N TRP A 645 -15.23 -18.41 5.22
CA TRP A 645 -14.15 -17.51 5.63
C TRP A 645 -14.23 -17.15 7.12
N ILE A 646 -15.43 -16.80 7.62
CA ILE A 646 -15.67 -16.54 9.04
C ILE A 646 -15.43 -17.81 9.86
N GLY A 647 -15.97 -18.95 9.43
CA GLY A 647 -15.82 -20.22 10.14
C GLY A 647 -14.37 -20.65 10.32
N GLU A 648 -13.51 -20.46 9.30
CA GLU A 648 -12.07 -20.69 9.39
C GLU A 648 -11.39 -19.82 10.46
N ARG A 649 -11.85 -18.57 10.63
CA ARG A 649 -11.33 -17.65 11.64
C ARG A 649 -11.77 -18.02 13.04
N LEU A 650 -13.05 -18.33 13.22
CA LEU A 650 -13.56 -18.85 14.49
C LEU A 650 -12.80 -20.12 14.91
N ASN A 651 -12.42 -20.95 13.93
CA ASN A 651 -11.66 -22.16 14.21
C ASN A 651 -10.26 -21.93 14.79
N ARG A 652 -9.69 -20.75 14.56
CA ARG A 652 -8.37 -20.33 15.06
C ARG A 652 -8.45 -19.69 16.45
N MET A 653 -9.64 -19.38 16.96
CA MET A 653 -9.81 -18.82 18.30
C MET A 653 -9.67 -19.91 19.36
N GLU A 654 -8.74 -19.71 20.29
CA GLU A 654 -8.50 -20.63 21.43
C GLU A 654 -9.36 -20.28 22.66
N ALA A 655 -9.74 -19.00 22.80
CA ALA A 655 -10.64 -18.54 23.84
C ALA A 655 -12.08 -18.96 23.57
N PRO A 656 -12.99 -18.92 24.57
CA PRO A 656 -14.39 -19.25 24.37
C PRO A 656 -15.05 -18.39 23.28
N VAL A 657 -15.83 -19.04 22.42
CA VAL A 657 -16.59 -18.43 21.33
C VAL A 657 -18.06 -18.80 21.43
N ARG A 658 -18.93 -17.79 21.34
CA ARG A 658 -20.39 -17.97 21.15
C ARG A 658 -20.80 -17.19 19.91
N PHE A 659 -21.16 -17.91 18.86
CA PHE A 659 -21.50 -17.30 17.58
C PHE A 659 -22.96 -17.60 17.22
N PHE A 660 -23.75 -16.55 17.07
CA PHE A 660 -25.21 -16.63 16.98
C PHE A 660 -25.70 -16.47 15.55
N LEU A 661 -26.63 -17.33 15.13
CA LEU A 661 -27.24 -17.34 13.81
C LEU A 661 -28.75 -17.00 13.97
N PRO A 662 -29.21 -15.81 13.53
CA PRO A 662 -30.60 -15.39 13.62
C PRO A 662 -31.41 -15.94 12.45
N GLU A 663 -32.25 -16.95 12.71
CA GLU A 663 -33.05 -17.61 11.67
C GLU A 663 -34.18 -16.72 11.10
N GLY A 664 -34.54 -15.65 11.82
CA GLY A 664 -35.56 -14.72 11.35
C GLY A 664 -35.05 -13.65 10.38
N GLY A 665 -33.74 -13.61 10.10
CA GLY A 665 -33.08 -12.65 9.22
C GLY A 665 -31.92 -11.89 9.87
N VAL A 666 -30.96 -11.45 9.05
CA VAL A 666 -29.66 -10.90 9.49
C VAL A 666 -29.58 -9.37 9.51
N SER A 667 -30.64 -8.67 9.06
CA SER A 667 -30.67 -7.21 9.00
C SER A 667 -32.10 -6.67 8.93
N ALA A 668 -32.32 -5.39 9.26
CA ALA A 668 -33.63 -4.77 9.08
C ALA A 668 -34.17 -4.78 7.63
N LEU A 669 -33.31 -4.97 6.62
CA LEU A 669 -33.72 -5.11 5.21
C LEU A 669 -33.96 -6.59 4.81
N ASP A 670 -33.53 -7.51 5.66
CA ASP A 670 -33.63 -8.96 5.48
C ASP A 670 -34.64 -9.53 6.48
N ALA A 671 -35.91 -9.22 6.23
CA ALA A 671 -37.05 -9.69 7.03
C ALA A 671 -38.27 -9.82 6.11
N PRO A 672 -39.27 -10.67 6.42
CA PRO A 672 -40.43 -10.87 5.55
C PRO A 672 -41.06 -9.55 5.06
N GLY A 673 -41.11 -9.37 3.73
CA GLY A 673 -41.64 -8.15 3.09
C GLY A 673 -40.63 -7.01 2.90
N GLN A 674 -39.37 -7.18 3.31
CA GLN A 674 -38.30 -6.19 3.12
C GLN A 674 -37.47 -6.46 1.84
N PRO A 675 -36.78 -5.44 1.29
CA PRO A 675 -36.13 -5.53 -0.03
C PRO A 675 -35.05 -6.61 -0.16
N PHE A 676 -34.38 -6.97 0.93
CA PHE A 676 -33.25 -7.91 0.96
C PHE A 676 -33.62 -9.26 1.57
N HIS A 677 -34.91 -9.52 1.86
CA HIS A 677 -35.35 -10.81 2.39
C HIS A 677 -35.05 -11.96 1.44
N ASP A 678 -34.09 -12.80 1.82
CA ASP A 678 -33.69 -13.99 1.05
C ASP A 678 -33.29 -15.14 1.98
N PRO A 679 -34.27 -15.94 2.45
CA PRO A 679 -34.01 -17.07 3.34
C PRO A 679 -33.05 -18.12 2.75
N ALA A 680 -32.95 -18.22 1.43
CA ALA A 680 -32.02 -19.15 0.79
C ALA A 680 -30.56 -18.67 0.89
N ALA A 681 -30.34 -17.35 0.84
CA ALA A 681 -29.02 -16.78 1.07
C ALA A 681 -28.59 -16.94 2.54
N ASP A 682 -29.51 -16.75 3.47
CA ASP A 682 -29.24 -16.89 4.91
C ASP A 682 -28.96 -18.35 5.28
N GLU A 683 -29.75 -19.30 4.76
CA GLU A 683 -29.49 -20.72 4.98
C GLU A 683 -28.16 -21.15 4.34
N ALA A 684 -27.80 -20.61 3.18
CA ALA A 684 -26.47 -20.88 2.58
C ALA A 684 -25.32 -20.37 3.46
N LEU A 685 -25.48 -19.21 4.11
CA LEU A 685 -24.53 -18.69 5.09
C LEU A 685 -24.42 -19.61 6.32
N PHE A 686 -25.55 -20.01 6.89
CA PHE A 686 -25.62 -20.82 8.11
C PHE A 686 -25.05 -22.21 7.88
N ALA A 687 -25.47 -22.88 6.80
CA ALA A 687 -24.95 -24.19 6.42
C ALA A 687 -23.44 -24.16 6.16
N ALA A 688 -22.92 -23.09 5.56
CA ALA A 688 -21.48 -22.93 5.35
C ALA A 688 -20.71 -22.75 6.67
N LEU A 689 -21.25 -21.99 7.62
CA LEU A 689 -20.67 -21.85 8.96
C LEU A 689 -20.68 -23.18 9.71
N GLU A 690 -21.81 -23.89 9.72
CA GLU A 690 -21.97 -25.19 10.38
C GLU A 690 -21.05 -26.26 9.78
N GLY A 691 -20.90 -26.28 8.44
CA GLY A 691 -19.99 -27.19 7.76
C GLY A 691 -18.50 -26.88 7.99
N THR A 692 -18.17 -25.64 8.38
CA THR A 692 -16.77 -25.20 8.53
C THR A 692 -16.32 -25.20 9.99
N VAL A 693 -17.16 -24.74 10.92
CA VAL A 693 -16.79 -24.56 12.33
C VAL A 693 -16.75 -25.90 13.06
N ARG A 694 -15.61 -26.19 13.67
CA ARG A 694 -15.44 -27.33 14.57
C ARG A 694 -15.99 -26.96 15.94
N GLN A 695 -17.24 -27.34 16.20
CA GLN A 695 -17.89 -27.06 17.48
C GLN A 695 -17.22 -27.85 18.61
N THR A 696 -17.04 -27.19 19.77
CA THR A 696 -16.47 -27.75 20.99
C THR A 696 -17.23 -27.20 22.20
N SER A 697 -16.88 -27.63 23.42
CA SER A 697 -17.46 -27.05 24.64
C SER A 697 -17.17 -25.55 24.79
N THR A 698 -16.06 -25.07 24.25
CA THR A 698 -15.65 -23.67 24.31
C THR A 698 -16.02 -22.89 23.05
N ARG A 699 -16.29 -23.54 21.90
CA ARG A 699 -16.67 -22.88 20.64
C ARG A 699 -18.00 -23.42 20.12
N GLN A 700 -19.03 -22.59 20.19
CA GLN A 700 -20.40 -23.00 19.85
C GLN A 700 -21.00 -22.11 18.78
N LEU A 701 -21.63 -22.73 17.78
CA LEU A 701 -22.58 -22.07 16.88
C LEU A 701 -23.99 -22.27 17.47
N ILE A 702 -24.77 -21.20 17.53
CA ILE A 702 -26.07 -21.21 18.19
C ILE A 702 -27.10 -20.61 17.24
N ARG A 703 -27.99 -21.44 16.70
CA ARG A 703 -29.17 -20.99 15.96
C ARG A 703 -30.23 -20.48 16.93
N LEU A 704 -30.81 -19.33 16.64
CA LEU A 704 -31.93 -18.78 17.39
C LEU A 704 -33.10 -18.51 16.44
N PRO A 705 -34.34 -18.93 16.78
CA PRO A 705 -35.52 -18.79 15.95
C PRO A 705 -36.07 -17.34 15.97
N HIS A 706 -35.18 -16.37 15.85
CA HIS A 706 -35.43 -14.96 16.02
C HIS A 706 -34.69 -14.17 14.94
N HIS A 707 -35.27 -13.05 14.53
CA HIS A 707 -34.59 -12.06 13.69
C HIS A 707 -33.54 -11.33 14.53
N ILE A 708 -32.43 -10.87 13.92
CA ILE A 708 -31.30 -10.27 14.65
C ILE A 708 -31.69 -9.09 15.57
N ASN A 709 -32.69 -8.31 15.15
CA ASN A 709 -33.19 -7.14 15.88
C ASN A 709 -34.29 -7.46 16.92
N ALA A 710 -34.65 -8.72 17.10
CA ALA A 710 -35.64 -9.13 18.09
C ALA A 710 -35.07 -9.02 19.53
N PRO A 711 -35.85 -8.56 20.51
CA PRO A 711 -35.46 -8.51 21.92
C PRO A 711 -34.89 -9.83 22.44
N GLU A 712 -35.50 -10.95 22.08
CA GLU A 712 -35.11 -12.30 22.49
C GLU A 712 -33.70 -12.66 21.99
N PHE A 713 -33.33 -12.22 20.78
CA PHE A 713 -32.00 -12.44 20.23
C PHE A 713 -30.94 -11.67 21.02
N SER A 714 -31.19 -10.38 21.28
CA SER A 714 -30.28 -9.54 22.08
C SER A 714 -30.09 -10.06 23.51
N ALA A 715 -31.17 -10.58 24.12
CA ALA A 715 -31.16 -11.13 25.47
C ALA A 715 -30.26 -12.37 25.59
N GLU A 716 -30.28 -13.27 24.60
CA GLU A 716 -29.40 -14.44 24.59
C GLU A 716 -27.92 -14.07 24.38
N ILE A 717 -27.63 -13.01 23.60
CA ILE A 717 -26.28 -12.45 23.49
C ILE A 717 -25.79 -11.91 24.85
N VAL A 718 -26.60 -11.10 25.54
CA VAL A 718 -26.26 -10.56 26.86
C VAL A 718 -26.04 -11.67 27.89
N LYS A 719 -26.90 -12.69 27.87
CA LYS A 719 -26.77 -13.87 28.74
C LYS A 719 -25.47 -14.63 28.48
N ALA A 720 -25.10 -14.83 27.22
CA ALA A 720 -23.82 -15.44 26.88
C ALA A 720 -22.63 -14.57 27.33
N TYR A 721 -22.72 -13.25 27.18
CA TYR A 721 -21.72 -12.31 27.69
C TYR A 721 -21.54 -12.43 29.20
N ARG A 722 -22.63 -12.34 29.95
CA ARG A 722 -22.60 -12.52 31.42
C ARG A 722 -22.12 -13.91 31.82
N THR A 723 -22.31 -14.95 31.00
CA THR A 723 -21.80 -16.30 31.30
C THR A 723 -20.28 -16.40 31.10
N LEU A 724 -19.75 -15.79 30.03
CA LEU A 724 -18.32 -15.84 29.70
C LEU A 724 -17.48 -14.90 30.58
N HIS A 725 -18.05 -13.77 31.00
CA HIS A 725 -17.33 -12.72 31.73
C HIS A 725 -17.78 -12.58 33.20
N GLY A 726 -18.98 -13.07 33.56
CA GLY A 726 -19.62 -12.85 34.87
C GLY A 726 -19.20 -13.78 36.01
N GLY A 727 -17.90 -13.85 36.29
CA GLY A 727 -17.37 -14.29 37.59
C GLY A 727 -17.63 -13.29 38.74
N GLY A 728 -18.19 -12.11 38.45
CA GLY A 728 -18.64 -11.15 39.45
C GLY A 728 -20.07 -11.44 39.91
N ARG A 729 -20.24 -11.78 41.19
CA ARG A 729 -21.57 -11.93 41.84
C ARG A 729 -22.46 -10.71 41.54
N PRO A 730 -23.75 -10.88 41.26
CA PRO A 730 -24.68 -9.75 41.31
C PRO A 730 -24.69 -9.17 42.72
N GLN A 731 -24.36 -7.89 42.87
CA GLN A 731 -24.65 -7.17 44.11
C GLN A 731 -26.17 -7.26 44.32
N ARG A 732 -26.57 -7.96 45.38
CA ARG A 732 -27.95 -7.98 45.88
C ARG A 732 -28.43 -6.53 45.93
N ARG A 733 -29.43 -6.18 45.10
CA ARG A 733 -30.23 -4.96 45.30
C ARG A 733 -30.66 -4.92 46.76
N ALA A 734 -30.09 -3.98 47.52
CA ALA A 734 -30.57 -3.67 48.85
C ALA A 734 -32.01 -3.19 48.69
N LYS A 735 -32.96 -3.99 49.18
CA LYS A 735 -34.35 -3.55 49.37
C LYS A 735 -34.31 -2.39 50.35
N VAL A 736 -34.54 -1.17 49.86
CA VAL A 736 -34.93 -0.05 50.70
C VAL A 736 -36.38 -0.32 51.12
N ARG A 737 -36.60 -0.38 52.43
CA ARG A 737 -37.93 -0.34 53.05
C ARG A 737 -38.49 1.07 52.99
#